data_AF-A0A1G6LZ50-F1
#
_entry.id   AF-A0A1G6LZ50-F1
#
_cell.length_a   1.000
_cell.length_b   1.000
_cell.length_c   1.000
_cell.angle_alpha   90.00
_cell.angle_beta   90.00
_cell.angle_gamma   90.00
#
_symmetry.space_group_name_H-M   'P 1'
#
loop_
_entity.id
_entity.type
_entity.pdbx_description
1 polymer ?
#
loop_
_entity_poly.entity_id
_entity_poly.type
_entity_poly.pdbx_seq_one_letter_code
_entity_poly.pdbx_strand_id
1 'polypeptide(L)'
;MPRAINTRRNTELGLLIAAAVPVILLYAMYLLNAKVALSFSSLAVPIGLFAAFGVAHFATRRFAPEADPAILPLVFLLSGIGIAFVTRLAPTLAIGQVTWLFLSVAAMIAVLVLVPSIEALAQYKFTMGIVGVALLLLPMLIGTSRGGSKLWIVLGPLSFQPGELAKILIVLFLAAYLAENREMLSASAIKAGPLDLPRPRMLAPMLLMWGMSLLVVVFERDLGSALLFFTFFVIMLYVCTGRVGYVLVSILLLAVGGVFCYHFFGHVQTRVQIWLNPFKDPSGKGLQIVQSLYSLADGGLVGSGIGKGLPKLIPVVESDFIFSAIGEEMGLLGASAVLICYMLLAVRGLATAARAKSDISAFTAVGLTAAIAVQAFLIVGGVTKLLPLTGVTLPFMSQGGSSLLASFIIVGLLLKAGDEGTGREAQIEQGSGSVGSQTQVEKAMASVVHGAHARASRGLDTPESGVLGRVALGNRLVSLVTVFTMMFALLVANLTYIQVFKADYYQTLPNNNHTIAKSAKVQRGAIIAADGATLAESVKQPDGTYARTYPQGNVATHTVGYLSSQYGASGIEATMNQTLTGHSDYSTWSSAINAMAGIETPGSSVVLTINSQMQKAAEQALQGHRGAIVVLNPSTGAVLAKASNPSFDYNDIGSAISGNNASLVDRTTQTLYTPGSTFKVVSLSAALDSGMATLDSTYRAPASLEIGGAKVTNIDNEAWSSLSLKEALTYSVNTVFGQLGQQVGASKLVSYSDAFGYGQKLGQDFSTVASLMPDPSQMTEWETAWSAVGQPVGQHSSPAGPQTTVMQNAVVAAAIANKGVVMNPYVVDHILTPEGATSSTTKPKSLGQAVSAQTAQQIGEAMLDVVNDGTGMGAQVAGVKVAGKTGTAEVSSNAANSLFIGFAPYDQPTVAISVCIEGSEGERMVGVAAGVAGKVLATCLRVQAMGAGV
;
A
#
# COMPACT_ATOMS: atom_id res chain seq x y z
N MET A 1 47.36 46.83 0.35
CA MET A 1 46.00 46.37 0.71
C MET A 1 46.01 44.84 0.78
N PRO A 2 45.55 44.22 1.89
CA PRO A 2 45.48 42.77 1.98
C PRO A 2 44.40 42.24 1.03
N ARG A 3 44.69 41.15 0.30
CA ARG A 3 43.73 40.43 -0.55
C ARG A 3 42.52 40.04 0.31
N ALA A 4 41.35 40.58 0.02
CA ALA A 4 40.10 40.12 0.63
C ALA A 4 39.98 38.60 0.40
N ILE A 5 39.86 37.85 1.50
CA ILE A 5 39.62 36.41 1.50
C ILE A 5 38.28 36.20 0.79
N ASN A 6 38.27 35.48 -0.34
CA ASN A 6 37.03 35.22 -1.10
C ASN A 6 36.11 34.31 -0.27
N THR A 7 35.22 34.92 0.52
CA THR A 7 34.32 34.24 1.47
C THR A 7 33.28 33.38 0.75
N ARG A 8 32.79 33.79 -0.43
CA ARG A 8 31.76 33.04 -1.18
C ARG A 8 32.27 31.69 -1.66
N ARG A 9 33.44 31.64 -2.30
CA ARG A 9 34.01 30.37 -2.80
C ARG A 9 34.42 29.44 -1.65
N ASN A 10 34.82 29.98 -0.50
CA ASN A 10 35.05 29.17 0.70
C ASN A 10 33.74 28.61 1.26
N THR A 11 32.64 29.39 1.25
CA THR A 11 31.31 28.88 1.59
C THR A 11 30.85 27.79 0.63
N GLU A 12 31.10 27.94 -0.68
CA GLU A 12 30.81 26.88 -1.65
C GLU A 12 31.58 25.59 -1.32
N LEU A 13 32.87 25.69 -1.01
CA LEU A 13 33.67 24.53 -0.63
C LEU A 13 33.13 23.86 0.66
N GLY A 14 32.77 24.65 1.67
CA GLY A 14 32.16 24.15 2.90
C GLY A 14 30.83 23.42 2.64
N LEU A 15 29.98 23.99 1.77
CA LEU A 15 28.72 23.37 1.36
C LEU A 15 28.93 22.10 0.51
N LEU A 16 29.95 22.07 -0.36
CA LEU A 16 30.32 20.87 -1.11
C LEU A 16 30.77 19.74 -0.17
N ILE A 17 31.59 20.05 0.84
CA ILE A 17 32.02 19.08 1.86
C ILE A 17 30.80 18.59 2.66
N ALA A 18 29.90 19.49 3.06
CA ALA A 18 28.68 19.10 3.76
C ALA A 18 27.78 18.18 2.89
N ALA A 19 27.64 18.49 1.60
CA ALA A 19 26.89 17.68 0.66
C ALA A 19 27.58 16.33 0.33
N ALA A 20 28.91 16.24 0.46
CA ALA A 20 29.68 15.01 0.24
C ALA A 20 29.28 13.90 1.23
N VAL A 21 28.99 14.26 2.48
CA VAL A 21 28.66 13.30 3.55
C VAL A 21 27.49 12.38 3.18
N PRO A 22 26.28 12.88 2.85
CA PRO A 22 25.16 12.00 2.48
C PRO A 22 25.44 11.19 1.20
N VAL A 23 26.17 11.74 0.23
CA VAL A 23 26.52 11.00 -1.01
C VAL A 23 27.47 9.84 -0.70
N ILE A 24 28.51 10.04 0.12
CA ILE A 24 29.43 8.99 0.56
C ILE A 24 28.69 7.90 1.33
N LEU A 25 27.82 8.28 2.27
CA LEU A 25 27.03 7.34 3.05
C LEU A 25 26.15 6.48 2.14
N LEU A 26 25.52 7.07 1.13
CA LEU A 26 24.66 6.35 0.20
C LEU A 26 25.45 5.33 -0.65
N TYR A 27 26.64 5.70 -1.16
CA TYR A 27 27.53 4.73 -1.83
C TYR A 27 28.03 3.63 -0.88
N ALA A 28 28.38 3.99 0.37
CA ALA A 28 28.82 3.01 1.37
C ALA A 28 27.72 1.99 1.68
N MET A 29 26.48 2.46 1.90
CA MET A 29 25.32 1.59 2.12
C MET A 29 25.05 0.68 0.92
N TYR A 30 25.15 1.21 -0.30
CA TYR A 30 25.04 0.40 -1.52
C TYR A 30 26.09 -0.71 -1.57
N LEU A 31 27.38 -0.39 -1.38
CA LEU A 31 28.47 -1.37 -1.46
C LEU A 31 28.31 -2.47 -0.40
N LEU A 32 27.91 -2.10 0.81
CA LEU A 32 27.66 -3.03 1.91
C LEU A 32 26.47 -3.96 1.60
N ASN A 33 25.33 -3.41 1.20
CA ASN A 33 24.12 -4.20 0.98
C ASN A 33 24.20 -5.07 -0.29
N ALA A 34 24.89 -4.60 -1.33
CA ALA A 34 25.11 -5.37 -2.55
C ALA A 34 26.25 -6.39 -2.43
N LYS A 35 26.93 -6.47 -1.27
CA LYS A 35 28.10 -7.33 -1.02
C LYS A 35 29.19 -7.19 -2.09
N VAL A 36 29.36 -5.97 -2.60
CA VAL A 36 30.35 -5.69 -3.66
C VAL A 36 31.73 -5.56 -3.00
N ALA A 37 32.69 -6.34 -3.48
CA ALA A 37 34.07 -6.26 -3.01
C ALA A 37 34.66 -4.87 -3.30
N LEU A 38 35.30 -4.27 -2.30
CA LEU A 38 36.02 -3.02 -2.44
C LEU A 38 37.17 -3.20 -3.44
N SER A 39 37.06 -2.53 -4.57
CA SER A 39 38.00 -2.57 -5.69
C SER A 39 38.10 -1.20 -6.34
N PHE A 40 39.14 -0.97 -7.14
CA PHE A 40 39.22 0.25 -7.96
C PHE A 40 37.99 0.41 -8.86
N SER A 41 37.48 -0.69 -9.41
CA SER A 41 36.25 -0.68 -10.23
C SER A 41 35.02 -0.25 -9.45
N SER A 42 34.84 -0.70 -8.21
CA SER A 42 33.67 -0.35 -7.39
C SER A 42 33.72 1.09 -6.87
N LEU A 43 34.92 1.67 -6.76
CA LEU A 43 35.13 3.05 -6.32
C LEU A 43 35.30 4.05 -7.47
N ALA A 44 35.48 3.60 -8.71
CA ALA A 44 35.72 4.46 -9.86
C ALA A 44 34.60 5.50 -10.06
N VAL A 45 33.34 5.09 -9.90
CA VAL A 45 32.18 5.98 -10.06
C VAL A 45 32.14 7.09 -8.99
N PRO A 46 32.15 6.79 -7.68
CA PRO A 46 32.15 7.86 -6.67
C PRO A 46 33.41 8.73 -6.77
N ILE A 47 34.60 8.15 -6.99
CA ILE A 47 35.84 8.93 -7.17
C ILE A 47 35.72 9.87 -8.37
N GLY A 48 35.19 9.38 -9.51
CA GLY A 48 34.97 10.18 -10.71
C GLY A 48 34.01 11.35 -10.47
N LEU A 49 32.91 11.12 -9.74
CA LEU A 49 31.98 12.17 -9.33
C LEU A 49 32.67 13.25 -8.48
N PHE A 50 33.40 12.86 -7.44
CA PHE A 50 34.12 13.80 -6.56
C PHE A 50 35.19 14.59 -7.34
N ALA A 51 35.94 13.93 -8.21
CA ALA A 51 36.92 14.58 -9.07
C ALA A 51 36.27 15.60 -10.01
N ALA A 52 35.16 15.24 -10.67
CA ALA A 52 34.45 16.13 -11.59
C ALA A 52 33.96 17.40 -10.89
N PHE A 53 33.37 17.29 -9.70
CA PHE A 53 32.91 18.46 -8.95
C PHE A 53 34.04 19.24 -8.26
N GLY A 54 35.16 18.59 -7.93
CA GLY A 54 36.38 19.29 -7.53
C GLY A 54 36.89 20.20 -8.66
N VAL A 55 36.98 19.68 -9.89
CA VAL A 55 37.34 20.46 -11.08
C VAL A 55 36.34 21.58 -11.34
N ALA A 56 35.03 21.30 -11.22
CA ALA A 56 33.98 22.31 -11.35
C ALA A 56 34.16 23.45 -10.33
N HIS A 57 34.45 23.12 -9.06
CA HIS A 57 34.69 24.11 -8.01
C HIS A 57 35.91 25.00 -8.32
N PHE A 58 37.03 24.40 -8.71
CA PHE A 58 38.23 25.15 -9.09
C PHE A 58 37.98 26.08 -10.29
N ALA A 59 37.24 25.61 -11.30
CA ALA A 59 36.87 26.43 -12.44
C ALA A 59 35.96 27.60 -12.04
N THR A 60 34.90 27.36 -11.26
CA THR A 60 34.02 28.42 -10.76
C THR A 60 34.79 29.42 -9.90
N ARG A 61 35.70 28.95 -9.04
CA ARG A 61 36.58 29.82 -8.24
C ARG A 61 37.46 30.74 -9.11
N ARG A 62 37.82 30.30 -10.32
CA ARG A 62 38.69 31.05 -11.24
C ARG A 62 37.94 31.96 -12.20
N PHE A 63 36.79 31.53 -12.69
CA PHE A 63 36.06 32.16 -13.80
C PHE A 63 34.72 32.80 -13.41
N ALA A 64 34.18 32.49 -12.22
CA ALA A 64 32.95 33.08 -11.68
C ALA A 64 33.05 33.26 -10.14
N PRO A 65 34.04 34.02 -9.64
CA PRO A 65 34.32 34.13 -8.21
C PRO A 65 33.16 34.68 -7.37
N GLU A 66 32.30 35.52 -7.94
CA GLU A 66 31.22 36.22 -7.24
C GLU A 66 29.85 35.56 -7.40
N ALA A 67 29.74 34.50 -8.21
CA ALA A 67 28.52 33.73 -8.39
C ALA A 67 27.89 33.24 -7.06
N ASP A 68 26.65 32.75 -7.11
CA ASP A 68 26.01 32.19 -5.92
C ASP A 68 26.74 30.92 -5.45
N PRO A 69 27.15 30.81 -4.16
CA PRO A 69 27.93 29.69 -3.67
C PRO A 69 27.11 28.42 -3.39
N ALA A 70 25.78 28.45 -3.48
CA ALA A 70 24.92 27.31 -3.17
C ALA A 70 24.51 26.49 -4.40
N ILE A 71 24.61 27.04 -5.62
CA ILE A 71 24.16 26.36 -6.85
C ILE A 71 24.96 25.07 -7.09
N LEU A 72 26.30 25.13 -7.09
CA LEU A 72 27.14 23.97 -7.38
C LEU A 72 27.01 22.84 -6.33
N PRO A 73 26.97 23.11 -5.00
CA PRO A 73 26.71 22.09 -3.99
C PRO A 73 25.34 21.40 -4.13
N LEU A 74 24.28 22.13 -4.48
CA LEU A 74 22.95 21.54 -4.70
C LEU A 74 22.96 20.59 -5.92
N VAL A 75 23.61 21.01 -7.00
CA VAL A 75 23.80 20.19 -8.20
C VAL A 75 24.64 18.96 -7.89
N PHE A 76 25.68 19.09 -7.07
CA PHE A 76 26.48 17.95 -6.58
C PHE A 76 25.63 16.94 -5.82
N LEU A 77 24.79 17.39 -4.89
CA LEU A 77 23.94 16.51 -4.09
C LEU A 77 22.94 15.76 -4.98
N LEU A 78 22.25 16.46 -5.88
CA LEU A 78 21.30 15.86 -6.83
C LEU A 78 21.98 14.86 -7.76
N SER A 79 23.10 15.24 -8.40
CA SER A 79 23.88 14.33 -9.26
C SER A 79 24.47 13.15 -8.50
N GLY A 80 24.89 13.35 -7.25
CA GLY A 80 25.45 12.30 -6.41
C GLY A 80 24.44 11.23 -6.06
N ILE A 81 23.23 11.64 -5.63
CA ILE A 81 22.12 10.72 -5.38
C ILE A 81 21.72 10.01 -6.67
N GLY A 82 21.54 10.74 -7.77
CA GLY A 82 21.15 10.18 -9.05
C GLY A 82 22.13 9.13 -9.58
N ILE A 83 23.43 9.46 -9.65
CA ILE A 83 24.46 8.54 -10.16
C ILE A 83 24.60 7.32 -9.25
N ALA A 84 24.43 7.47 -7.94
CA ALA A 84 24.47 6.32 -7.04
C ALA A 84 23.30 5.36 -7.27
N PHE A 85 22.07 5.89 -7.45
CA PHE A 85 20.91 5.09 -7.82
C PHE A 85 21.06 4.47 -9.20
N VAL A 86 21.57 5.19 -10.21
CA VAL A 86 21.86 4.62 -11.54
C VAL A 86 22.90 3.50 -11.44
N THR A 87 23.96 3.68 -10.65
CA THR A 87 24.99 2.66 -10.42
C THR A 87 24.42 1.40 -9.81
N ARG A 88 23.47 1.55 -8.90
CA ARG A 88 22.78 0.45 -8.25
C ARG A 88 21.76 -0.24 -9.18
N LEU A 89 20.92 0.55 -9.85
CA LEU A 89 19.76 0.06 -10.61
C LEU A 89 20.17 -0.49 -11.97
N ALA A 90 21.09 0.20 -12.67
CA ALA A 90 21.59 -0.13 -13.99
C ALA A 90 23.14 -0.01 -14.05
N PRO A 91 23.88 -0.94 -13.41
CA PRO A 91 25.35 -0.86 -13.32
C PRO A 91 26.06 -0.73 -14.68
N THR A 92 25.51 -1.35 -15.73
CA THR A 92 26.04 -1.30 -17.09
C THR A 92 25.99 0.10 -17.72
N LEU A 93 25.05 0.94 -17.28
CA LEU A 93 24.89 2.32 -17.76
C LEU A 93 25.67 3.34 -16.92
N ALA A 94 26.13 2.95 -15.72
CA ALA A 94 26.79 3.82 -14.76
C ALA A 94 28.07 4.46 -15.31
N ILE A 95 28.91 3.66 -15.99
CA ILE A 95 30.16 4.15 -16.59
C ILE A 95 29.85 5.20 -17.67
N GLY A 96 28.86 4.93 -18.52
CA GLY A 96 28.41 5.89 -19.53
C GLY A 96 27.90 7.19 -18.91
N GLN A 97 27.13 7.11 -17.82
CA GLN A 97 26.62 8.26 -17.09
C GLN A 97 27.75 9.12 -16.49
N VAL A 98 28.81 8.50 -15.95
CA VAL A 98 29.99 9.23 -15.44
C VAL A 98 30.73 9.92 -16.59
N THR A 99 30.89 9.28 -17.75
CA THR A 99 31.46 9.94 -18.93
C THR A 99 30.64 11.17 -19.34
N TRP A 100 29.31 11.04 -19.35
CA TRP A 100 28.43 12.19 -19.58
C TRP A 100 28.57 13.27 -18.51
N LEU A 101 28.77 12.91 -17.24
CA LEU A 101 29.05 13.88 -16.18
C LEU A 101 30.33 14.68 -16.48
N PHE A 102 31.42 14.02 -16.85
CA PHE A 102 32.66 14.72 -17.21
C PHE A 102 32.49 15.63 -18.42
N LEU A 103 31.78 15.18 -19.46
CA LEU A 103 31.44 16.01 -20.62
C LEU A 103 30.54 17.20 -20.23
N SER A 104 29.61 16.98 -19.30
CA SER A 104 28.71 18.02 -18.78
C SER A 104 29.45 19.09 -17.97
N VAL A 105 30.35 18.67 -17.09
CA VAL A 105 31.24 19.58 -16.34
C VAL A 105 32.16 20.33 -17.29
N ALA A 106 32.75 19.66 -18.28
CA ALA A 106 33.57 20.31 -19.30
C ALA A 106 32.78 21.36 -20.10
N ALA A 107 31.53 21.08 -20.47
CA ALA A 107 30.66 22.03 -21.15
C ALA A 107 30.28 23.22 -20.24
N MET A 108 30.03 22.99 -18.95
CA MET A 108 29.83 24.06 -17.97
C MET A 108 31.05 24.98 -17.89
N ILE A 109 32.26 24.40 -17.81
CA ILE A 109 33.52 25.17 -17.79
C ILE A 109 33.71 25.93 -19.10
N ALA A 110 33.41 25.30 -20.24
CA ALA A 110 33.47 25.96 -21.54
C ALA A 110 32.53 27.16 -21.60
N VAL A 111 31.33 27.08 -21.04
CA VAL A 111 30.43 28.25 -20.91
C VAL A 111 31.08 29.35 -20.07
N LEU A 112 31.61 29.02 -18.88
CA LEU A 112 32.24 30.01 -18.00
C LEU A 112 33.45 30.72 -18.65
N VAL A 113 34.20 30.02 -19.49
CA VAL A 113 35.41 30.53 -20.16
C VAL A 113 35.07 31.28 -21.46
N LEU A 114 34.21 30.70 -22.30
CA LEU A 114 33.96 31.17 -23.67
C LEU A 114 32.85 32.22 -23.75
N VAL A 115 31.93 32.27 -22.79
CA VAL A 115 30.88 33.29 -22.73
C VAL A 115 31.43 34.49 -21.94
N PRO A 116 31.76 35.62 -22.60
CA PRO A 116 32.37 36.75 -21.90
C PRO A 116 31.35 37.44 -21.00
N SER A 117 30.15 37.68 -21.53
CA SER A 117 28.98 38.09 -20.75
C SER A 117 27.66 37.59 -21.35
N ILE A 118 26.59 37.56 -20.55
CA ILE A 118 25.25 37.20 -21.03
C ILE A 118 24.71 38.24 -22.02
N GLU A 119 25.06 39.53 -21.86
CA GLU A 119 24.69 40.58 -22.83
C GLU A 119 25.34 40.38 -24.19
N ALA A 120 26.57 39.84 -24.24
CA ALA A 120 27.21 39.52 -25.51
C ALA A 120 26.41 38.47 -26.30
N LEU A 121 25.78 37.51 -25.62
CA LEU A 121 24.92 36.51 -26.27
C LEU A 121 23.64 37.15 -26.84
N ALA A 122 23.11 38.20 -26.21
CA ALA A 122 21.87 38.86 -26.66
C ALA A 122 21.99 39.47 -28.07
N GLN A 123 23.20 39.84 -28.50
CA GLN A 123 23.46 40.34 -29.85
C GLN A 123 23.11 39.30 -30.93
N TYR A 124 23.17 38.01 -30.58
CA TYR A 124 22.90 36.87 -31.47
C TYR A 124 21.50 36.26 -31.26
N LYS A 125 20.57 36.99 -30.62
CA LYS A 125 19.24 36.46 -30.24
C LYS A 125 18.51 35.71 -31.37
N PHE A 126 18.41 36.29 -32.57
CA PHE A 126 17.71 35.65 -33.69
C PHE A 126 18.46 34.43 -34.23
N THR A 127 19.80 34.48 -34.25
CA THR A 127 20.64 33.33 -34.59
C THR A 127 20.40 32.18 -33.61
N MET A 128 20.40 32.46 -32.30
CA MET A 128 20.11 31.45 -31.28
C MET A 128 18.69 30.88 -31.43
N GLY A 129 17.69 31.74 -31.67
CA GLY A 129 16.32 31.30 -31.90
C GLY A 129 16.20 30.37 -33.12
N ILE A 130 16.76 30.77 -34.26
CA ILE A 130 16.73 29.98 -35.51
C ILE A 130 17.47 28.65 -35.33
N VAL A 131 18.66 28.67 -34.72
CA VAL A 131 19.42 27.45 -34.42
C VAL A 131 18.64 26.55 -33.45
N GLY A 132 17.97 27.12 -32.45
CA GLY A 132 17.09 26.38 -31.54
C GLY A 132 15.97 25.64 -32.28
N VAL A 133 15.26 26.32 -33.18
CA VAL A 133 14.22 25.69 -34.01
C VAL A 133 14.81 24.65 -34.97
N ALA A 134 15.97 24.93 -35.57
CA ALA A 134 16.66 23.97 -36.42
C ALA A 134 17.07 22.70 -35.65
N LEU A 135 17.52 22.84 -34.41
CA LEU A 135 17.83 21.71 -33.53
C LEU A 135 16.57 20.90 -33.18
N LEU A 136 15.40 21.55 -33.00
CA LEU A 136 14.14 20.85 -32.83
C LEU A 136 13.68 20.12 -34.09
N LEU A 137 14.00 20.63 -35.29
CA LEU A 137 13.64 19.97 -36.54
C LEU A 137 14.58 18.81 -36.90
N LEU A 138 15.81 18.83 -36.39
CA LEU A 138 16.86 17.88 -36.76
C LEU A 138 16.48 16.41 -36.53
N PRO A 139 15.87 16.00 -35.39
CA PRO A 139 15.42 14.62 -35.18
C PRO A 139 14.31 14.18 -36.15
N MET A 140 13.49 15.10 -36.64
CA MET A 140 12.48 14.78 -37.65
C MET A 140 13.11 14.32 -38.98
N LEU A 141 14.30 14.85 -39.31
CA LEU A 141 15.02 14.56 -40.56
C LEU A 141 15.90 13.31 -40.46
N ILE A 142 16.72 13.20 -39.42
CA ILE A 142 17.75 12.16 -39.27
C ILE A 142 17.66 11.37 -37.96
N GLY A 143 16.61 11.59 -37.17
CA GLY A 143 16.43 10.96 -35.87
C GLY A 143 15.95 9.51 -35.95
N THR A 144 16.26 8.77 -34.90
CA THR A 144 15.87 7.37 -34.71
C THR A 144 14.56 7.28 -33.91
N SER A 145 13.68 6.35 -34.31
CA SER A 145 12.42 6.12 -33.59
C SER A 145 12.67 5.22 -32.38
N ARG A 146 12.34 5.71 -31.17
CA ARG A 146 12.38 4.94 -29.91
C ARG A 146 11.10 5.19 -29.13
N GLY A 147 10.43 4.12 -28.68
CA GLY A 147 9.21 4.24 -27.88
C GLY A 147 8.04 4.96 -28.57
N GLY A 148 8.07 5.08 -29.91
CA GLY A 148 7.03 5.75 -30.70
C GLY A 148 7.29 7.23 -31.03
N SER A 149 8.39 7.82 -30.54
CA SER A 149 8.81 9.21 -30.81
C SER A 149 10.18 9.25 -31.52
N LYS A 150 10.38 10.26 -32.38
CA LYS A 150 11.64 10.46 -33.12
C LYS A 150 12.40 11.66 -32.55
N LEU A 151 13.08 11.44 -31.42
CA LEU A 151 13.72 12.52 -30.66
C LEU A 151 15.25 12.44 -30.67
N TRP A 152 15.82 11.26 -30.93
CA TRP A 152 17.22 10.97 -30.62
C TRP A 152 18.05 10.75 -31.88
N ILE A 153 19.24 11.33 -31.90
CA ILE A 153 20.28 11.10 -32.90
C ILE A 153 21.31 10.14 -32.29
N VAL A 154 21.75 9.15 -33.06
CA VAL A 154 22.75 8.17 -32.62
C VAL A 154 24.03 8.38 -33.42
N LEU A 155 25.13 8.67 -32.73
CA LEU A 155 26.46 8.89 -33.30
C LEU A 155 27.43 7.87 -32.68
N GLY A 156 27.52 6.69 -33.29
CA GLY A 156 28.33 5.58 -32.75
C GLY A 156 27.85 5.15 -31.35
N PRO A 157 28.72 5.16 -30.31
CA PRO A 157 28.34 4.76 -28.96
C PRO A 157 27.54 5.84 -28.20
N LEU A 158 27.44 7.06 -28.74
CA LEU A 158 26.76 8.18 -28.09
C LEU A 158 25.37 8.39 -28.69
N SER A 159 24.39 8.64 -27.83
CA SER A 159 23.07 9.11 -28.23
C SER A 159 22.83 10.50 -27.70
N PHE A 160 22.32 11.38 -28.57
CA PHE A 160 22.15 12.79 -28.30
C PHE A 160 20.71 13.24 -28.63
N GLN A 161 20.10 14.02 -27.75
CA GLN A 161 18.78 14.64 -27.95
C GLN A 161 18.93 16.15 -28.19
N PRO A 162 18.87 16.61 -29.45
CA PRO A 162 19.02 18.02 -29.81
C PRO A 162 18.05 18.97 -29.09
N GLY A 163 16.84 18.50 -28.81
CA GLY A 163 15.79 19.30 -28.14
C GLY A 163 16.20 19.82 -26.76
N GLU A 164 17.08 19.11 -26.04
CA GLU A 164 17.59 19.55 -24.74
C GLU A 164 18.47 20.81 -24.86
N LEU A 165 19.28 20.92 -25.92
CA LEU A 165 20.03 22.15 -26.20
C LEU A 165 19.15 23.24 -26.81
N ALA A 166 18.20 22.86 -27.67
CA ALA A 166 17.27 23.81 -28.28
C ALA A 166 16.50 24.62 -27.23
N LYS A 167 16.09 23.97 -26.13
CA LYS A 167 15.45 24.60 -24.97
C LYS A 167 16.27 25.77 -24.41
N ILE A 168 17.59 25.59 -24.26
CA ILE A 168 18.49 26.63 -23.75
C ILE A 168 18.54 27.82 -24.72
N LEU A 169 18.73 27.54 -26.01
CA LEU A 169 18.82 28.59 -27.04
C LEU A 169 17.52 29.39 -27.18
N ILE A 170 16.38 28.72 -27.10
CA ILE A 170 15.06 29.37 -27.12
C ILE A 170 14.87 30.25 -25.88
N VAL A 171 15.26 29.77 -24.68
CA VAL A 171 15.24 30.60 -23.47
C VAL A 171 16.12 31.84 -23.62
N LEU A 172 17.33 31.71 -24.16
CA LEU A 172 18.24 32.85 -24.39
C LEU A 172 17.66 33.85 -25.40
N PHE A 173 17.05 33.36 -26.49
CA PHE A 173 16.32 34.20 -27.44
C PHE A 173 15.18 34.96 -26.78
N LEU A 174 14.32 34.26 -26.02
CA LEU A 174 13.19 34.88 -25.32
C LEU A 174 13.65 35.91 -24.30
N ALA A 175 14.71 35.62 -23.54
CA ALA A 175 15.26 36.53 -22.54
C ALA A 175 15.77 37.83 -23.18
N ALA A 176 16.57 37.72 -24.24
CA ALA A 176 17.09 38.87 -24.97
C ALA A 176 15.97 39.68 -25.65
N TYR A 177 15.01 39.00 -26.30
CA TYR A 177 13.90 39.67 -26.98
C TYR A 177 12.97 40.39 -25.99
N LEU A 178 12.62 39.75 -24.87
CA LEU A 178 11.78 40.35 -23.83
C LEU A 178 12.48 41.51 -23.13
N ALA A 179 13.79 41.40 -22.85
CA ALA A 179 14.55 42.48 -22.23
C ALA A 179 14.61 43.74 -23.11
N GLU A 180 14.85 43.59 -24.41
CA GLU A 180 14.90 44.73 -25.35
C GLU A 180 13.54 45.39 -25.57
N ASN A 181 12.44 44.63 -25.47
CA ASN A 181 11.08 45.13 -25.75
C ASN A 181 10.26 45.41 -24.48
N ARG A 182 10.88 45.33 -23.28
CA ARG A 182 10.19 45.36 -21.98
C ARG A 182 9.28 46.58 -21.82
N GLU A 183 9.82 47.78 -22.01
CA GLU A 183 9.09 49.05 -21.82
C GLU A 183 7.89 49.18 -22.76
N MET A 184 8.05 48.73 -24.00
CA MET A 184 6.96 48.78 -24.98
C MET A 184 5.89 47.71 -24.70
N LEU A 185 6.27 46.55 -24.18
CA LEU A 185 5.34 45.46 -23.83
C LEU A 185 4.57 45.73 -22.53
N SER A 186 5.16 46.44 -21.57
CA SER A 186 4.45 46.82 -20.33
C SER A 186 3.53 48.02 -20.52
N ALA A 187 3.88 48.97 -21.38
CA ALA A 187 3.08 50.18 -21.63
C ALA A 187 1.95 50.02 -22.66
N SER A 188 2.04 49.07 -23.60
CA SER A 188 1.13 48.99 -24.76
C SER A 188 0.07 47.89 -24.66
N ALA A 189 -1.07 48.22 -24.02
CA ALA A 189 -2.28 47.39 -24.01
C ALA A 189 -3.35 47.93 -24.97
N ILE A 190 -4.00 47.05 -25.71
CA ILE A 190 -5.32 47.24 -26.31
C ILE A 190 -6.35 46.78 -25.28
N LYS A 191 -7.23 47.68 -24.82
CA LYS A 191 -8.35 47.32 -23.95
C LYS A 191 -9.40 46.54 -24.76
N ALA A 192 -9.63 45.29 -24.41
CA ALA A 192 -10.70 44.45 -24.96
C ALA A 192 -11.57 43.96 -23.80
N GLY A 193 -12.54 44.79 -23.36
CA GLY A 193 -13.35 44.52 -22.18
C GLY A 193 -12.54 44.61 -20.87
N PRO A 194 -12.74 43.71 -19.88
CA PRO A 194 -11.95 43.70 -18.63
C PRO A 194 -10.50 43.21 -18.81
N LEU A 195 -10.10 42.83 -20.03
CA LEU A 195 -8.80 42.26 -20.34
C LEU A 195 -7.95 43.22 -21.18
N ASP A 196 -6.73 43.46 -20.72
CA ASP A 196 -5.72 44.28 -21.40
C ASP A 196 -4.87 43.40 -22.35
N LEU A 197 -5.28 43.31 -23.62
CA LEU A 197 -4.60 42.50 -24.65
C LEU A 197 -3.38 43.23 -25.23
N PRO A 198 -2.26 42.55 -25.50
CA PRO A 198 -1.06 43.15 -26.08
C PRO A 198 -1.21 43.43 -27.58
N ARG A 199 -0.46 44.38 -28.13
CA ARG A 199 -0.44 44.64 -29.58
C ARG A 199 0.16 43.44 -30.34
N PRO A 200 -0.56 42.80 -31.29
CA PRO A 200 -0.12 41.57 -31.95
C PRO A 200 1.23 41.68 -32.66
N ARG A 201 1.54 42.83 -33.27
CA ARG A 201 2.79 43.06 -34.03
C ARG A 201 4.05 42.97 -33.17
N MET A 202 3.96 43.25 -31.88
CA MET A 202 5.11 43.24 -30.96
C MET A 202 5.42 41.86 -30.40
N LEU A 203 4.38 41.06 -30.19
CA LEU A 203 4.52 39.67 -29.78
C LEU A 203 4.75 38.74 -30.96
N ALA A 204 4.50 39.17 -32.20
CA ALA A 204 4.51 38.30 -33.38
C ALA A 204 5.82 37.51 -33.57
N PRO A 205 7.04 38.10 -33.51
CA PRO A 205 8.27 37.32 -33.67
C PRO A 205 8.46 36.29 -32.56
N MET A 206 8.10 36.66 -31.34
CA MET A 206 8.20 35.79 -30.16
C MET A 206 7.18 34.65 -30.21
N LEU A 207 5.91 34.95 -30.51
CA LEU A 207 4.83 33.97 -30.67
C LEU A 207 5.04 33.06 -31.87
N LEU A 208 5.62 33.57 -32.96
CA LEU A 208 5.94 32.76 -34.14
C LEU A 208 7.06 31.76 -33.82
N MET A 209 8.16 32.21 -33.22
CA MET A 209 9.27 31.32 -32.83
C MET A 209 8.83 30.28 -31.80
N TRP A 210 8.09 30.71 -30.77
CA TRP A 210 7.54 29.83 -29.75
C TRP A 210 6.50 28.86 -30.31
N GLY A 211 5.56 29.35 -31.14
CA GLY A 211 4.51 28.56 -31.76
C GLY A 211 5.06 27.52 -32.73
N MET A 212 6.08 27.86 -33.53
CA MET A 212 6.81 26.89 -34.34
C MET A 212 7.50 25.84 -33.47
N SER A 213 8.17 26.25 -32.40
CA SER A 213 8.85 25.31 -31.48
C SER A 213 7.85 24.32 -30.85
N LEU A 214 6.70 24.81 -30.38
CA LEU A 214 5.63 23.95 -29.84
C LEU A 214 5.06 23.01 -30.88
N LEU A 215 4.79 23.53 -32.09
CA LEU A 215 4.22 22.73 -33.17
C LEU A 215 5.14 21.58 -33.54
N VAL A 216 6.44 21.85 -33.72
CA VAL A 216 7.45 20.81 -34.02
C VAL A 216 7.43 19.72 -32.95
N VAL A 217 7.51 20.10 -31.68
CA VAL A 217 7.57 19.16 -30.55
C VAL A 217 6.28 18.31 -30.42
N VAL A 218 5.12 18.89 -30.72
CA VAL A 218 3.85 18.14 -30.78
C VAL A 218 3.87 17.10 -31.92
N PHE A 219 4.39 17.46 -33.09
CA PHE A 219 4.54 16.52 -34.21
C PHE A 219 5.58 15.43 -33.95
N GLU A 220 6.62 15.71 -33.17
CA GLU A 220 7.58 14.72 -32.68
C GLU A 220 7.01 13.75 -31.64
N ARG A 221 5.76 13.97 -31.19
CA ARG A 221 5.07 13.22 -30.14
C ARG A 221 5.77 13.35 -28.78
N ASP A 222 6.28 14.53 -28.46
CA ASP A 222 6.91 14.85 -27.17
C ASP A 222 6.10 15.90 -26.39
N LEU A 223 4.98 15.45 -25.83
CA LEU A 223 4.09 16.29 -25.04
C LEU A 223 4.76 16.86 -23.78
N GLY A 224 5.75 16.15 -23.23
CA GLY A 224 6.50 16.57 -22.05
C GLY A 224 7.30 17.84 -22.34
N SER A 225 8.08 17.81 -23.42
CA SER A 225 8.80 19.00 -23.88
C SER A 225 7.84 20.12 -24.29
N ALA A 226 6.73 19.82 -24.97
CA ALA A 226 5.76 20.86 -25.37
C ALA A 226 5.20 21.61 -24.14
N LEU A 227 4.84 20.88 -23.08
CA LEU A 227 4.37 21.46 -21.83
C LEU A 227 5.46 22.29 -21.14
N LEU A 228 6.73 21.87 -21.22
CA LEU A 228 7.87 22.63 -20.72
C LEU A 228 8.06 23.95 -21.46
N PHE A 229 8.14 23.90 -22.80
CA PHE A 229 8.26 25.07 -23.68
C PHE A 229 7.12 26.06 -23.47
N PHE A 230 5.91 25.56 -23.30
CA PHE A 230 4.76 26.39 -22.98
C PHE A 230 4.93 27.09 -21.62
N THR A 231 5.27 26.32 -20.58
CA THR A 231 5.26 26.83 -19.21
C THR A 231 6.35 27.86 -18.93
N PHE A 232 7.61 27.62 -19.33
CA PHE A 232 8.66 28.61 -19.09
C PHE A 232 8.47 29.88 -19.92
N PHE A 233 7.87 29.77 -21.11
CA PHE A 233 7.49 30.93 -21.92
C PHE A 233 6.49 31.82 -21.18
N VAL A 234 5.44 31.23 -20.60
CA VAL A 234 4.45 31.96 -19.80
C VAL A 234 5.08 32.61 -18.58
N ILE A 235 5.99 31.90 -17.90
CA ILE A 235 6.74 32.44 -16.75
C ILE A 235 7.57 33.66 -17.17
N MET A 236 8.33 33.57 -18.27
CA MET A 236 9.14 34.68 -18.76
C MET A 236 8.28 35.87 -19.21
N LEU A 237 7.15 35.60 -19.88
CA LEU A 237 6.19 36.63 -20.28
C LEU A 237 5.59 37.34 -19.05
N TYR A 238 5.24 36.60 -18.00
CA TYR A 238 4.74 37.17 -16.74
C TYR A 238 5.78 38.07 -16.08
N VAL A 239 7.04 37.62 -15.98
CA VAL A 239 8.11 38.42 -15.36
C VAL A 239 8.37 39.70 -16.15
N CYS A 240 8.38 39.63 -17.49
CA CYS A 240 8.57 40.79 -18.34
C CYS A 240 7.41 41.80 -18.21
N THR A 241 6.16 41.32 -18.26
CA THR A 241 4.97 42.18 -18.43
C THR A 241 4.30 42.56 -17.10
N GLY A 242 4.45 41.75 -16.06
CA GLY A 242 3.76 41.91 -14.78
C GLY A 242 2.26 41.59 -14.79
N ARG A 243 1.71 41.11 -15.91
CA ARG A 243 0.26 40.96 -16.10
C ARG A 243 -0.23 39.54 -15.85
N VAL A 244 -0.95 39.34 -14.75
CA VAL A 244 -1.58 38.05 -14.40
C VAL A 244 -2.58 37.59 -15.47
N GLY A 245 -3.24 38.52 -16.18
CA GLY A 245 -4.14 38.20 -17.28
C GLY A 245 -3.49 37.34 -18.38
N TYR A 246 -2.19 37.53 -18.68
CA TYR A 246 -1.49 36.70 -19.66
C TYR A 246 -1.28 35.28 -19.16
N VAL A 247 -1.08 35.09 -17.86
CA VAL A 247 -1.00 33.76 -17.24
C VAL A 247 -2.36 33.06 -17.33
N LEU A 248 -3.45 33.76 -17.00
CA LEU A 248 -4.80 33.19 -17.07
C LEU A 248 -5.21 32.79 -18.49
N VAL A 249 -4.97 33.66 -19.47
CA VAL A 249 -5.21 33.36 -20.89
C VAL A 249 -4.35 32.18 -21.35
N SER A 250 -3.09 32.11 -20.92
CA SER A 250 -2.22 30.99 -21.27
C SER A 250 -2.68 29.68 -20.64
N ILE A 251 -3.14 29.68 -19.39
CA ILE A 251 -3.72 28.48 -18.77
C ILE A 251 -4.96 28.01 -19.54
N LEU A 252 -5.82 28.94 -19.97
CA LEU A 252 -6.97 28.61 -20.82
C LEU A 252 -6.53 28.00 -22.17
N LEU A 253 -5.54 28.61 -22.84
CA LEU A 253 -5.00 28.11 -24.11
C LEU A 253 -4.35 26.73 -23.93
N LEU A 254 -3.66 26.47 -22.82
CA LEU A 254 -3.10 25.17 -22.50
C LEU A 254 -4.19 24.11 -22.30
N ALA A 255 -5.28 24.45 -21.60
CA ALA A 255 -6.41 23.56 -21.41
C ALA A 255 -7.08 23.23 -22.76
N VAL A 256 -7.34 24.23 -23.59
CA VAL A 256 -7.89 24.04 -24.95
C VAL A 256 -6.94 23.21 -25.81
N GLY A 257 -5.64 23.50 -25.80
CA GLY A 257 -4.62 22.75 -26.52
C GLY A 257 -4.51 21.30 -26.05
N GLY A 258 -4.66 21.05 -24.75
CA GLY A 258 -4.68 19.71 -24.16
C GLY A 258 -5.91 18.90 -24.61
N VAL A 259 -7.10 19.52 -24.60
CA VAL A 259 -8.34 18.91 -25.11
C VAL A 259 -8.21 18.61 -26.61
N PHE A 260 -7.68 19.56 -27.39
CA PHE A 260 -7.38 19.34 -28.81
C PHE A 260 -6.43 18.14 -28.98
N CYS A 261 -5.32 18.10 -28.26
CA CYS A 261 -4.37 16.98 -28.34
C CYS A 261 -5.01 15.65 -27.95
N TYR A 262 -5.90 15.63 -26.95
CA TYR A 262 -6.65 14.43 -26.54
C TYR A 262 -7.54 13.89 -27.66
N HIS A 263 -8.21 14.77 -28.44
CA HIS A 263 -9.07 14.31 -29.53
C HIS A 263 -8.30 13.86 -30.78
N PHE A 264 -7.15 14.48 -31.07
CA PHE A 264 -6.41 14.24 -32.31
C PHE A 264 -5.29 13.20 -32.19
N PHE A 265 -4.82 12.88 -30.97
CA PHE A 265 -3.67 11.99 -30.79
C PHE A 265 -3.94 10.83 -29.81
N GLY A 266 -3.97 9.60 -30.33
CA GLY A 266 -4.22 8.39 -29.52
C GLY A 266 -3.20 8.12 -28.40
N HIS A 267 -1.96 8.58 -28.54
CA HIS A 267 -0.96 8.46 -27.47
C HIS A 267 -1.27 9.39 -26.28
N VAL A 268 -1.85 10.58 -26.52
CA VAL A 268 -2.35 11.48 -25.45
C VAL A 268 -3.50 10.79 -24.71
N GLN A 269 -4.46 10.22 -25.45
CA GLN A 269 -5.60 9.49 -24.87
C GLN A 269 -5.12 8.38 -23.95
N THR A 270 -4.12 7.61 -24.39
CA THR A 270 -3.53 6.53 -23.60
C THR A 270 -2.91 7.04 -22.30
N ARG A 271 -2.13 8.13 -22.34
CA ARG A 271 -1.53 8.75 -21.13
C ARG A 271 -2.59 9.27 -20.16
N VAL A 272 -3.66 9.89 -20.67
CA VAL A 272 -4.78 10.38 -19.84
C VAL A 272 -5.58 9.22 -19.22
N GLN A 273 -5.83 8.15 -19.97
CA GLN A 273 -6.51 6.96 -19.45
C GLN A 273 -5.70 6.26 -18.35
N ILE A 274 -4.39 6.09 -18.56
CA ILE A 274 -3.47 5.55 -17.55
C ILE A 274 -3.46 6.45 -16.31
N TRP A 275 -3.44 7.78 -16.48
CA TRP A 275 -3.47 8.71 -15.35
C TRP A 275 -4.77 8.62 -14.54
N LEU A 276 -5.93 8.54 -15.19
CA LEU A 276 -7.22 8.46 -14.50
C LEU A 276 -7.41 7.10 -13.80
N ASN A 277 -7.16 5.99 -14.50
CA ASN A 277 -7.39 4.64 -13.97
C ASN A 277 -6.26 3.65 -14.35
N PRO A 278 -5.07 3.75 -13.71
CA PRO A 278 -3.94 2.89 -14.02
C PRO A 278 -4.18 1.43 -13.62
N PHE A 279 -5.05 1.18 -12.64
CA PHE A 279 -5.38 -0.15 -12.13
C PHE A 279 -6.37 -0.93 -13.03
N LYS A 280 -6.90 -0.31 -14.09
CA LYS A 280 -7.73 -1.02 -15.09
C LYS A 280 -6.92 -2.06 -15.87
N ASP A 281 -5.64 -1.78 -16.10
CA ASP A 281 -4.70 -2.68 -16.77
C ASP A 281 -3.34 -2.59 -16.07
N PRO A 282 -3.20 -3.17 -14.87
CA PRO A 282 -2.04 -3.00 -14.01
C PRO A 282 -0.82 -3.79 -14.49
N SER A 283 -1.01 -4.77 -15.39
CA SER A 283 0.07 -5.58 -15.96
C SER A 283 0.46 -5.15 -17.38
N GLY A 284 -0.39 -4.40 -18.08
CA GLY A 284 -0.13 -3.87 -19.42
C GLY A 284 0.18 -2.38 -19.40
N LYS A 285 -0.74 -1.56 -19.92
CA LYS A 285 -0.50 -0.12 -20.16
C LYS A 285 -0.28 0.69 -18.87
N GLY A 286 -0.88 0.27 -17.76
CA GLY A 286 -0.76 0.92 -16.45
C GLY A 286 0.49 0.53 -15.65
N LEU A 287 1.24 -0.48 -16.12
CA LEU A 287 2.30 -1.16 -15.35
C LEU A 287 3.29 -0.20 -14.68
N GLN A 288 3.89 0.73 -15.45
CA GLN A 288 4.91 1.64 -14.91
C GLN A 288 4.38 2.53 -13.77
N ILE A 289 3.17 3.09 -13.91
CA ILE A 289 2.54 3.91 -12.85
C ILE A 289 2.16 3.04 -11.66
N VAL A 290 1.59 1.86 -11.89
CA VAL A 290 1.17 0.98 -10.79
C VAL A 290 2.38 0.55 -9.95
N GLN A 291 3.45 0.10 -10.59
CA GLN A 291 4.69 -0.28 -9.90
C GLN A 291 5.35 0.90 -9.18
N SER A 292 5.28 2.10 -9.77
CA SER A 292 5.71 3.34 -9.12
C SER A 292 4.93 3.62 -7.83
N LEU A 293 3.60 3.49 -7.87
CA LEU A 293 2.76 3.69 -6.69
C LEU A 293 3.00 2.63 -5.60
N TYR A 294 3.22 1.37 -5.98
CA TYR A 294 3.61 0.31 -5.04
C TYR A 294 4.96 0.61 -4.39
N SER A 295 5.96 0.98 -5.18
CA SER A 295 7.30 1.35 -4.67
C SER A 295 7.25 2.55 -3.72
N LEU A 296 6.46 3.57 -4.05
CA LEU A 296 6.29 4.73 -3.17
C LEU A 296 5.57 4.33 -1.88
N ALA A 297 4.47 3.58 -1.95
CA ALA A 297 3.74 3.09 -0.78
C ALA A 297 4.63 2.26 0.15
N ASP A 298 5.55 1.51 -0.42
CA ASP A 298 6.51 0.66 0.27
C ASP A 298 7.62 1.42 1.02
N GLY A 299 7.87 2.67 0.65
CA GLY A 299 8.90 3.49 1.26
C GLY A 299 8.56 3.99 2.67
N GLY A 300 7.28 4.20 2.99
CA GLY A 300 6.88 4.77 4.27
C GLY A 300 7.64 6.06 4.63
N LEU A 301 7.87 6.32 5.92
CA LEU A 301 8.54 7.55 6.37
C LEU A 301 10.06 7.55 6.11
N VAL A 302 10.74 6.42 6.35
CA VAL A 302 12.21 6.31 6.41
C VAL A 302 12.83 5.52 5.26
N GLY A 303 12.02 4.84 4.46
CA GLY A 303 12.47 4.00 3.35
C GLY A 303 12.62 2.54 3.74
N SER A 304 12.61 1.68 2.73
CA SER A 304 12.96 0.25 2.87
C SER A 304 14.46 0.03 3.12
N GLY A 305 15.29 1.06 2.93
CA GLY A 305 16.75 1.01 3.00
C GLY A 305 17.41 0.84 1.63
N ILE A 306 18.53 1.53 1.43
CA ILE A 306 19.29 1.51 0.16
C ILE A 306 19.67 0.07 -0.20
N GLY A 307 19.25 -0.43 -1.37
CA GLY A 307 19.56 -1.81 -1.77
C GLY A 307 18.47 -2.83 -1.45
N LYS A 308 17.51 -2.50 -0.57
CA LYS A 308 16.55 -3.46 -0.02
C LYS A 308 15.14 -3.34 -0.61
N GLY A 309 14.85 -2.26 -1.33
CA GLY A 309 13.61 -2.11 -2.07
C GLY A 309 13.50 -3.04 -3.28
N LEU A 310 12.36 -2.99 -3.95
CA LEU A 310 12.03 -3.69 -5.19
C LEU A 310 11.89 -2.77 -6.43
N PRO A 311 12.65 -1.66 -6.57
CA PRO A 311 12.40 -0.67 -7.63
C PRO A 311 12.65 -1.21 -9.05
N LYS A 312 13.34 -2.35 -9.17
CA LYS A 312 13.55 -3.04 -10.45
C LYS A 312 12.28 -3.64 -11.04
N LEU A 313 11.20 -3.73 -10.27
CA LEU A 313 9.88 -4.10 -10.79
C LEU A 313 9.26 -2.98 -11.65
N ILE A 314 9.71 -1.74 -11.50
CA ILE A 314 9.35 -0.64 -12.40
C ILE A 314 10.15 -0.78 -13.70
N PRO A 315 9.50 -0.91 -14.88
CA PRO A 315 10.21 -0.95 -16.16
C PRO A 315 10.92 0.37 -16.45
N VAL A 316 12.23 0.30 -16.77
CA VAL A 316 13.10 1.45 -17.08
C VAL A 316 13.16 2.45 -15.91
N VAL A 317 13.32 1.93 -14.69
CA VAL A 317 13.33 2.73 -13.46
C VAL A 317 14.43 3.79 -13.42
N GLU A 318 15.56 3.57 -14.10
CA GLU A 318 16.69 4.47 -14.12
C GLU A 318 16.45 5.77 -14.90
N SER A 319 15.40 5.86 -15.73
CA SER A 319 15.03 7.07 -16.47
C SER A 319 14.09 7.97 -15.65
N ASP A 320 12.88 8.22 -16.15
CA ASP A 320 11.83 9.06 -15.57
C ASP A 320 11.32 8.59 -14.21
N PHE A 321 11.41 7.29 -13.89
CA PHE A 321 10.94 6.70 -12.63
C PHE A 321 11.97 6.62 -11.50
N ILE A 322 13.16 7.21 -11.66
CA ILE A 322 14.23 7.11 -10.66
C ILE A 322 13.81 7.70 -9.30
N PHE A 323 12.94 8.71 -9.32
CA PHE A 323 12.38 9.30 -8.12
C PHE A 323 11.53 8.32 -7.30
N SER A 324 10.82 7.40 -7.97
CA SER A 324 10.03 6.38 -7.29
C SER A 324 10.92 5.37 -6.55
N ALA A 325 12.07 5.02 -7.14
CA ALA A 325 13.08 4.21 -6.46
C ALA A 325 13.68 4.93 -5.25
N ILE A 326 13.93 6.25 -5.37
CA ILE A 326 14.40 7.07 -4.24
C ILE A 326 13.35 7.11 -3.13
N GLY A 327 12.07 7.30 -3.47
CA GLY A 327 10.98 7.30 -2.51
C GLY A 327 10.77 5.95 -1.82
N GLU A 328 11.03 4.83 -2.51
CA GLU A 328 10.97 3.49 -1.92
C GLU A 328 12.13 3.23 -0.94
N GLU A 329 13.35 3.62 -1.29
CA GLU A 329 14.55 3.23 -0.51
C GLU A 329 14.96 4.24 0.55
N MET A 330 14.70 5.53 0.30
CA MET A 330 14.99 6.63 1.25
C MET A 330 13.74 7.16 1.94
N GLY A 331 12.55 6.66 1.57
CA GLY A 331 11.27 7.04 2.18
C GLY A 331 10.87 8.49 1.93
N LEU A 332 9.84 8.91 2.67
CA LEU A 332 9.28 10.25 2.59
C LEU A 332 10.33 11.32 2.89
N LEU A 333 11.15 11.11 3.92
CA LEU A 333 12.17 12.08 4.33
C LEU A 333 13.24 12.27 3.26
N GLY A 334 13.76 11.18 2.69
CA GLY A 334 14.78 11.27 1.66
C GLY A 334 14.27 11.83 0.34
N ALA A 335 13.12 11.37 -0.13
CA ALA A 335 12.49 11.91 -1.33
C ALA A 335 12.08 13.39 -1.16
N SER A 336 11.59 13.79 0.02
CA SER A 336 11.31 15.20 0.32
C SER A 336 12.57 16.04 0.37
N ALA A 337 13.69 15.52 0.88
CA ALA A 337 14.98 16.21 0.86
C ALA A 337 15.45 16.49 -0.58
N VAL A 338 15.24 15.55 -1.51
CA VAL A 338 15.51 15.76 -2.95
C VAL A 338 14.63 16.88 -3.52
N LEU A 339 13.33 16.90 -3.20
CA LEU A 339 12.42 17.96 -3.65
C LEU A 339 12.79 19.33 -3.07
N ILE A 340 13.21 19.37 -1.81
CA ILE A 340 13.74 20.57 -1.16
C ILE A 340 15.02 21.05 -1.87
N CYS A 341 15.89 20.15 -2.33
CA CYS A 341 17.07 20.55 -3.09
C CYS A 341 16.71 21.23 -4.42
N TYR A 342 15.71 20.72 -5.16
CA TYR A 342 15.21 21.40 -6.36
C TYR A 342 14.54 22.73 -6.05
N MET A 343 13.76 22.80 -4.97
CA MET A 343 13.15 24.05 -4.51
C MET A 343 14.23 25.09 -4.16
N LEU A 344 15.25 24.70 -3.41
CA LEU A 344 16.38 25.58 -3.07
C LEU A 344 17.15 26.01 -4.33
N LEU A 345 17.35 25.12 -5.29
CA LEU A 345 17.98 25.46 -6.57
C LEU A 345 17.14 26.50 -7.33
N ALA A 346 15.81 26.35 -7.33
CA ALA A 346 14.90 27.31 -7.93
C ALA A 346 14.94 28.68 -7.24
N VAL A 347 14.91 28.71 -5.90
CA VAL A 347 15.01 29.94 -5.11
C VAL A 347 16.35 30.63 -5.34
N ARG A 348 17.47 29.88 -5.36
CA ARG A 348 18.81 30.42 -5.62
C ARG A 348 18.97 30.93 -7.06
N GLY A 349 18.37 30.26 -8.03
CA GLY A 349 18.32 30.71 -9.42
C GLY A 349 17.54 32.03 -9.58
N LEU A 350 16.38 32.15 -8.94
CA LEU A 350 15.60 33.40 -8.93
C LEU A 350 16.28 34.51 -8.12
N ALA A 351 16.98 34.18 -7.02
CA ALA A 351 17.80 35.14 -6.28
C ALA A 351 19.00 35.62 -7.12
N THR A 352 19.49 34.80 -8.06
CA THR A 352 20.49 35.21 -9.04
C THR A 352 19.89 36.21 -10.04
N ALA A 353 18.67 35.96 -10.52
CA ALA A 353 17.95 36.93 -11.35
C ALA A 353 17.70 38.28 -10.64
N ALA A 354 17.32 38.25 -9.35
CA ALA A 354 17.07 39.45 -8.56
C ALA A 354 18.34 40.30 -8.34
N ARG A 355 19.52 39.69 -8.40
CA ARG A 355 20.83 40.34 -8.23
C ARG A 355 21.53 40.66 -9.55
N ALA A 356 20.94 40.30 -10.68
CA ALA A 356 21.53 40.55 -11.99
C ALA A 356 21.63 42.05 -12.28
N LYS A 357 22.69 42.47 -12.97
CA LYS A 357 22.92 43.89 -13.31
C LYS A 357 22.05 44.38 -14.47
N SER A 358 21.71 43.48 -15.40
CA SER A 358 20.93 43.74 -16.60
C SER A 358 19.63 42.93 -16.63
N ASP A 359 18.62 43.47 -17.31
CA ASP A 359 17.34 42.77 -17.54
C ASP A 359 17.54 41.49 -18.37
N ILE A 360 18.53 41.48 -19.28
CA ILE A 360 18.90 40.30 -20.08
C ILE A 360 19.40 39.18 -19.16
N SER A 361 20.32 39.48 -18.24
CA SER A 361 20.85 38.49 -17.29
C SER A 361 19.77 38.05 -16.29
N ALA A 362 18.88 38.96 -15.87
CA ALA A 362 17.74 38.63 -15.02
C ALA A 362 16.75 37.67 -15.71
N PHE A 363 16.31 37.99 -16.93
CA PHE A 363 15.35 37.14 -17.67
C PHE A 363 15.97 35.80 -18.11
N THR A 364 17.26 35.79 -18.45
CA THR A 364 18.01 34.55 -18.70
C THR A 364 17.99 33.66 -17.46
N ALA A 365 18.33 34.21 -16.29
CA ALA A 365 18.34 33.45 -15.05
C ALA A 365 16.94 32.93 -14.68
N VAL A 366 15.87 33.71 -14.88
CA VAL A 366 14.49 33.26 -14.68
C VAL A 366 14.13 32.10 -15.61
N GLY A 367 14.36 32.24 -16.92
CA GLY A 367 13.96 31.23 -17.90
C GLY A 367 14.71 29.91 -17.72
N LEU A 368 16.02 29.99 -17.45
CA LEU A 368 16.87 28.83 -17.19
C LEU A 368 16.49 28.11 -15.89
N THR A 369 16.20 28.87 -14.83
CA THR A 369 15.74 28.32 -13.55
C THR A 369 14.37 27.65 -13.73
N ALA A 370 13.45 28.30 -14.45
CA ALA A 370 12.14 27.74 -14.75
C ALA A 370 12.23 26.44 -15.57
N ALA A 371 13.15 26.37 -16.54
CA ALA A 371 13.36 25.16 -17.32
C ALA A 371 13.73 23.94 -16.46
N ILE A 372 14.59 24.11 -15.44
CA ILE A 372 14.95 23.04 -14.50
C ILE A 372 13.81 22.75 -13.52
N ALA A 373 13.28 23.77 -12.86
CA ALA A 373 12.30 23.61 -11.78
C ALA A 373 10.97 23.01 -12.27
N VAL A 374 10.46 23.49 -13.41
CA VAL A 374 9.23 22.96 -14.01
C VAL A 374 9.45 21.53 -14.52
N GLN A 375 10.62 21.22 -15.09
CA GLN A 375 10.95 19.85 -15.52
C GLN A 375 10.96 18.88 -14.35
N ALA A 376 11.61 19.23 -13.24
CA ALA A 376 11.55 18.44 -12.02
C ALA A 376 10.09 18.26 -11.54
N PHE A 377 9.30 19.33 -11.55
CA PHE A 377 7.90 19.28 -11.12
C PHE A 377 7.03 18.34 -11.97
N LEU A 378 7.11 18.44 -13.30
CA LEU A 378 6.30 17.63 -14.21
C LEU A 378 6.64 16.14 -14.11
N ILE A 379 7.92 15.79 -13.93
CA ILE A 379 8.35 14.40 -13.85
C ILE A 379 7.92 13.77 -12.55
N VAL A 380 8.24 14.42 -11.42
CA VAL A 380 7.83 13.93 -10.11
C VAL A 380 6.30 13.88 -10.02
N GLY A 381 5.61 14.90 -10.53
CA GLY A 381 4.15 14.89 -10.62
C GLY A 381 3.61 13.73 -11.45
N GLY A 382 4.28 13.39 -12.56
CA GLY A 382 3.93 12.25 -13.41
C GLY A 382 4.05 10.90 -12.69
N VAL A 383 5.22 10.61 -12.10
CA VAL A 383 5.49 9.31 -11.47
C VAL A 383 4.71 9.09 -10.17
N THR A 384 4.30 10.18 -9.52
CA THR A 384 3.43 10.17 -8.33
C THR A 384 1.93 10.27 -8.69
N LYS A 385 1.55 10.17 -9.96
CA LYS A 385 0.16 10.24 -10.46
C LYS A 385 -0.56 11.58 -10.19
N LEU A 386 0.15 12.62 -9.75
CA LEU A 386 -0.40 13.98 -9.63
C LEU A 386 -0.75 14.55 -11.02
N LEU A 387 0.11 14.26 -12.00
CA LEU A 387 -0.04 14.66 -13.39
C LEU A 387 0.07 13.43 -14.31
N PRO A 388 -0.38 13.53 -15.58
CA PRO A 388 -0.07 12.51 -16.58
C PRO A 388 1.44 12.37 -16.82
N LEU A 389 1.89 11.16 -17.14
CA LEU A 389 3.28 10.90 -17.49
C LEU A 389 3.72 11.67 -18.74
N THR A 390 4.85 12.37 -18.62
CA THR A 390 5.45 13.19 -19.69
C THR A 390 6.62 12.52 -20.41
N GLY A 391 7.29 11.53 -19.78
CA GLY A 391 8.38 10.76 -20.40
C GLY A 391 9.70 11.53 -20.57
N VAL A 392 9.95 12.56 -19.76
CA VAL A 392 11.19 13.35 -19.77
C VAL A 392 12.08 13.02 -18.56
N THR A 393 13.37 13.33 -18.65
CA THR A 393 14.39 12.94 -17.65
C THR A 393 14.50 13.92 -16.49
N LEU A 394 14.66 13.42 -15.27
CA LEU A 394 14.77 14.25 -14.07
C LEU A 394 16.16 14.94 -14.06
N PRO A 395 16.24 16.29 -14.11
CA PRO A 395 17.52 16.99 -14.28
C PRO A 395 18.55 16.57 -13.23
N PHE A 396 19.79 16.32 -13.63
CA PHE A 396 20.88 15.85 -12.76
C PHE A 396 20.77 14.42 -12.22
N MET A 397 19.58 13.82 -12.16
CA MET A 397 19.36 12.55 -11.44
C MET A 397 19.17 11.35 -12.37
N SER A 398 18.24 11.45 -13.31
CA SER A 398 17.90 10.35 -14.22
C SER A 398 19.05 9.98 -15.15
N GLN A 399 19.05 8.72 -15.58
CA GLN A 399 19.84 8.29 -16.72
C GLN A 399 19.44 9.10 -17.96
N GLY A 400 20.41 9.77 -18.61
CA GLY A 400 20.12 10.67 -19.73
C GLY A 400 21.25 11.66 -20.02
N GLY A 401 22.17 11.27 -20.91
CA GLY A 401 23.38 12.05 -21.18
C GLY A 401 23.15 13.47 -21.70
N SER A 402 22.21 13.66 -22.63
CA SER A 402 21.92 14.98 -23.21
C SER A 402 21.22 15.93 -22.24
N SER A 403 20.33 15.40 -21.40
CA SER A 403 19.66 16.18 -20.35
C SER A 403 20.64 16.59 -19.26
N LEU A 404 21.56 15.70 -18.86
CA LEU A 404 22.65 16.04 -17.94
C LEU A 404 23.53 17.16 -18.53
N LEU A 405 23.96 17.01 -19.78
CA LEU A 405 24.76 18.01 -20.50
C LEU A 405 24.06 19.37 -20.54
N ALA A 406 22.80 19.41 -20.97
CA ALA A 406 22.01 20.64 -21.04
C ALA A 406 21.85 21.27 -19.65
N SER A 407 21.59 20.48 -18.61
CA SER A 407 21.43 20.96 -17.24
C SER A 407 22.72 21.63 -16.71
N PHE A 408 23.90 21.10 -17.03
CA PHE A 408 25.17 21.73 -16.65
C PHE A 408 25.52 22.97 -17.47
N ILE A 409 25.12 23.04 -18.74
CA ILE A 409 25.21 24.27 -19.55
C ILE A 409 24.33 25.36 -18.91
N ILE A 410 23.10 25.01 -18.49
CA ILE A 410 22.21 25.90 -17.74
C ILE A 410 22.88 26.40 -16.45
N VAL A 411 23.51 25.51 -15.67
CA VAL A 411 24.24 25.90 -14.45
C VAL A 411 25.39 26.87 -14.77
N GLY A 412 26.16 26.62 -15.83
CA GLY A 412 27.23 27.52 -16.27
C GLY A 412 26.72 28.92 -16.60
N LEU A 413 25.61 29.01 -17.35
CA LEU A 413 24.96 30.29 -17.68
C LEU A 413 24.39 30.99 -16.44
N LEU A 414 23.81 30.25 -15.49
CA LEU A 414 23.31 30.81 -14.22
C LEU A 414 24.45 31.36 -13.35
N LEU A 415 25.55 30.62 -13.22
CA LEU A 415 26.73 31.08 -12.50
C LEU A 415 27.32 32.33 -13.15
N LYS A 416 27.37 32.38 -14.49
CA LYS A 416 27.82 33.55 -15.25
C LYS A 416 26.93 34.77 -15.01
N ALA A 417 25.61 34.62 -15.10
CA ALA A 417 24.65 35.68 -14.83
C ALA A 417 24.77 36.24 -13.40
N GLY A 418 25.09 35.38 -12.42
CA GLY A 418 25.29 35.78 -11.02
C GLY A 418 26.61 36.52 -10.75
N ASP A 419 27.69 36.10 -11.41
CA ASP A 419 29.01 36.72 -11.30
C ASP A 419 28.99 38.17 -11.80
N GLU A 420 28.36 38.41 -12.96
CA GLU A 420 28.13 39.76 -13.50
C GLU A 420 27.36 40.64 -12.52
N GLY A 421 26.35 40.06 -11.84
CA GLY A 421 25.52 40.71 -10.82
C GLY A 421 26.30 41.33 -9.64
N THR A 422 27.50 40.81 -9.35
CA THR A 422 28.20 41.05 -8.08
C THR A 422 29.66 41.53 -8.22
N GLY A 423 30.24 41.54 -9.42
CA GLY A 423 31.62 41.98 -9.67
C GLY A 423 31.86 43.51 -9.59
N ARG A 424 32.81 43.91 -8.72
CA ARG A 424 33.62 45.16 -8.65
C ARG A 424 33.07 46.40 -9.40
N GLU A 425 32.24 47.21 -8.73
CA GLU A 425 32.21 48.70 -8.81
C GLU A 425 30.99 49.39 -8.15
N ALA A 426 30.02 48.68 -7.55
CA ALA A 426 28.83 49.33 -6.97
C ALA A 426 28.70 49.21 -5.44
N GLN A 427 29.69 49.72 -4.72
CA GLN A 427 29.45 50.39 -3.44
C GLN A 427 29.77 51.88 -3.65
N ILE A 428 28.94 52.77 -3.10
CA ILE A 428 28.97 54.25 -3.13
C ILE A 428 28.16 54.81 -4.32
N GLU A 429 27.09 55.60 -4.21
CA GLU A 429 26.72 56.65 -3.24
C GLU A 429 25.30 56.45 -2.65
N GLN A 430 25.20 56.16 -1.36
CA GLN A 430 24.07 56.69 -0.57
C GLN A 430 24.59 58.00 0.01
N GLY A 431 24.14 59.12 -0.57
CA GLY A 431 24.49 60.45 -0.11
C GLY A 431 24.13 60.63 1.36
N SER A 432 25.14 60.57 2.22
CA SER A 432 25.14 61.27 3.49
C SER A 432 25.13 62.77 3.21
N GLY A 433 23.92 63.33 3.13
CA GLY A 433 23.68 64.76 3.04
C GLY A 433 22.73 65.18 4.15
N SER A 434 23.30 65.78 5.18
CA SER A 434 22.58 66.44 6.28
C SER A 434 21.50 67.39 5.78
N VAL A 435 20.40 67.41 6.53
CA VAL A 435 19.36 68.45 6.57
C VAL A 435 19.95 69.86 6.35
N GLY A 436 19.52 70.56 5.30
CA GLY A 436 19.94 71.94 5.02
C GLY A 436 19.24 72.58 3.82
N SER A 437 18.23 73.39 4.13
CA SER A 437 17.62 74.51 3.36
C SER A 437 17.26 74.36 1.88
N GLN A 438 15.96 74.54 1.63
CA GLN A 438 15.35 75.00 0.38
C GLN A 438 16.06 76.25 -0.19
N THR A 439 15.85 76.45 -1.51
CA THR A 439 16.10 77.67 -2.32
C THR A 439 17.40 77.65 -3.13
N GLN A 440 17.37 77.09 -4.36
CA GLN A 440 18.13 77.56 -5.55
C GLN A 440 17.98 76.60 -6.76
N VAL A 441 16.75 76.35 -7.24
CA VAL A 441 16.53 75.59 -8.51
C VAL A 441 15.99 76.48 -9.65
N GLU A 442 15.71 77.77 -9.41
CA GLU A 442 15.12 78.64 -10.43
C GLU A 442 16.10 79.36 -11.38
N LYS A 443 17.40 79.07 -11.34
CA LYS A 443 18.38 79.87 -12.12
C LYS A 443 19.46 79.09 -12.87
N ALA A 444 19.09 77.95 -13.47
CA ALA A 444 19.97 77.28 -14.44
C ALA A 444 19.22 76.65 -15.63
N MET A 445 18.00 77.09 -15.94
CA MET A 445 17.25 76.72 -17.16
C MET A 445 17.30 77.81 -18.24
N ALA A 446 18.44 78.49 -18.39
CA ALA A 446 18.65 79.45 -19.48
C ALA A 446 20.13 79.60 -19.82
N SER A 447 20.70 78.62 -20.52
CA SER A 447 21.72 78.83 -21.56
C SER A 447 22.27 77.48 -22.04
N VAL A 448 22.65 77.46 -23.33
CA VAL A 448 23.37 76.39 -24.04
C VAL A 448 22.49 75.33 -24.72
N VAL A 449 21.69 75.80 -25.68
CA VAL A 449 21.44 75.08 -26.94
C VAL A 449 22.48 75.57 -27.94
N HIS A 450 23.38 74.70 -28.42
CA HIS A 450 23.87 74.62 -29.80
C HIS A 450 24.89 73.47 -29.95
N GLY A 451 24.60 72.54 -30.85
CA GLY A 451 25.48 71.44 -31.24
C GLY A 451 24.71 70.34 -31.97
N ALA A 452 24.81 70.34 -33.30
CA ALA A 452 24.14 69.39 -34.19
C ALA A 452 24.74 67.97 -34.10
N HIS A 453 23.88 66.97 -34.34
CA HIS A 453 24.10 65.50 -34.25
C HIS A 453 23.81 64.83 -32.89
N ALA A 454 22.52 64.78 -32.53
CA ALA A 454 21.99 63.66 -31.73
C ALA A 454 20.58 63.31 -32.25
N ARG A 455 20.40 62.11 -32.81
CA ARG A 455 19.06 61.55 -33.04
C ARG A 455 18.44 61.26 -31.68
N ALA A 456 17.54 62.14 -31.25
CA ALA A 456 16.77 62.00 -30.04
C ALA A 456 15.82 60.80 -30.14
N SER A 457 16.05 59.76 -29.35
CA SER A 457 14.98 58.89 -28.87
C SER A 457 14.31 59.60 -27.70
N ARG A 458 13.08 60.06 -27.90
CA ARG A 458 12.24 60.65 -26.85
C ARG A 458 11.88 59.53 -25.87
N GLY A 459 12.59 59.45 -24.74
CA GLY A 459 12.24 58.56 -23.64
C GLY A 459 10.87 58.93 -23.08
N LEU A 460 9.93 57.99 -23.12
CA LEU A 460 8.68 58.08 -22.38
C LEU A 460 9.00 57.64 -20.94
N ASP A 461 8.99 58.59 -20.00
CA ASP A 461 9.03 58.27 -18.57
C ASP A 461 7.75 57.53 -18.20
N THR A 462 7.83 56.20 -18.18
CA THR A 462 6.78 55.33 -17.65
C THR A 462 7.10 55.03 -16.18
N PRO A 463 6.12 54.69 -15.32
CA PRO A 463 6.36 54.27 -13.93
C PRO A 463 7.28 53.04 -13.80
N GLU A 464 7.64 52.40 -14.91
CA GLU A 464 8.54 51.25 -14.98
C GLU A 464 9.99 51.59 -15.38
N SER A 465 10.34 52.85 -15.69
CA SER A 465 11.73 53.26 -15.90
C SER A 465 12.44 53.56 -14.57
N GLY A 466 13.71 53.17 -14.44
CA GLY A 466 14.53 53.45 -13.24
C GLY A 466 14.25 52.56 -12.01
N VAL A 467 14.32 53.14 -10.81
CA VAL A 467 14.28 52.42 -9.51
C VAL A 467 12.94 51.70 -9.30
N LEU A 468 11.82 52.30 -9.71
CA LEU A 468 10.47 51.73 -9.59
C LEU A 468 10.33 50.44 -10.43
N GLY A 469 10.96 50.39 -11.62
CA GLY A 469 10.99 49.22 -12.48
C GLY A 469 11.76 48.02 -11.89
N ARG A 470 12.82 48.27 -11.11
CA ARG A 470 13.55 47.22 -10.39
C ARG A 470 12.77 46.67 -9.19
N VAL A 471 12.05 47.53 -8.47
CA VAL A 471 11.16 47.11 -7.38
C VAL A 471 10.00 46.27 -7.92
N ALA A 472 9.39 46.67 -9.04
CA ALA A 472 8.33 45.89 -9.70
C ALA A 472 8.82 44.51 -10.16
N LEU A 473 10.03 44.43 -10.74
CA LEU A 473 10.66 43.15 -11.09
C LEU A 473 10.89 42.29 -9.84
N GLY A 474 11.42 42.87 -8.77
CA GLY A 474 11.60 42.20 -7.48
C GLY A 474 10.31 41.55 -6.96
N ASN A 475 9.19 42.28 -6.98
CA ASN A 475 7.89 41.76 -6.57
C ASN A 475 7.43 40.58 -7.44
N ARG A 476 7.65 40.64 -8.77
CA ARG A 476 7.32 39.54 -9.69
C ARG A 476 8.18 38.30 -9.41
N LEU A 477 9.45 38.48 -9.10
CA LEU A 477 10.35 37.39 -8.70
C LEU A 477 9.95 36.77 -7.37
N VAL A 478 9.53 37.57 -6.39
CA VAL A 478 8.96 37.07 -5.12
C VAL A 478 7.70 36.24 -5.38
N SER A 479 6.79 36.70 -6.24
CA SER A 479 5.63 35.91 -6.65
C SER A 479 6.02 34.57 -7.27
N LEU A 480 7.05 34.54 -8.13
CA LEU A 480 7.57 33.29 -8.70
C LEU A 480 8.20 32.36 -7.66
N VAL A 481 8.96 32.90 -6.70
CA VAL A 481 9.50 32.13 -5.58
C VAL A 481 8.36 31.47 -4.82
N THR A 482 7.28 32.21 -4.54
CA THR A 482 6.09 31.66 -3.88
C THR A 482 5.43 30.58 -4.73
N VAL A 483 5.29 30.77 -6.04
CA VAL A 483 4.74 29.75 -6.96
C VAL A 483 5.58 28.47 -6.97
N PHE A 484 6.90 28.56 -7.14
CA PHE A 484 7.76 27.37 -7.11
C PHE A 484 7.76 26.69 -5.75
N THR A 485 7.75 27.46 -4.65
CA THR A 485 7.62 26.91 -3.31
C THR A 485 6.31 26.13 -3.15
N MET A 486 5.19 26.68 -3.61
CA MET A 486 3.89 25.99 -3.60
C MET A 486 3.89 24.74 -4.49
N MET A 487 4.53 24.78 -5.65
CA MET A 487 4.66 23.62 -6.55
C MET A 487 5.41 22.47 -5.87
N PHE A 488 6.57 22.72 -5.25
CA PHE A 488 7.32 21.66 -4.55
C PHE A 488 6.63 21.23 -3.25
N ALA A 489 5.98 22.15 -2.53
CA ALA A 489 5.17 21.80 -1.37
C ALA A 489 4.00 20.88 -1.75
N LEU A 490 3.36 21.11 -2.91
CA LEU A 490 2.31 20.23 -3.44
C LEU A 490 2.85 18.83 -3.76
N LEU A 491 4.05 18.71 -4.31
CA LEU A 491 4.68 17.41 -4.55
C LEU A 491 4.98 16.67 -3.24
N VAL A 492 5.51 17.37 -2.22
CA VAL A 492 5.74 16.79 -0.90
C VAL A 492 4.40 16.35 -0.28
N ALA A 493 3.35 17.17 -0.38
CA ALA A 493 2.02 16.81 0.11
C ALA A 493 1.44 15.58 -0.62
N ASN A 494 1.59 15.49 -1.94
CA ASN A 494 1.16 14.33 -2.72
C ASN A 494 1.97 13.08 -2.36
N LEU A 495 3.27 13.21 -2.14
CA LEU A 495 4.13 12.12 -1.69
C LEU A 495 3.70 11.62 -0.31
N THR A 496 3.45 12.53 0.64
CA THR A 496 2.90 12.18 1.97
C THR A 496 1.55 11.48 1.84
N TYR A 497 0.66 11.94 0.95
CA TYR A 497 -0.61 11.28 0.69
C TYR A 497 -0.43 9.82 0.25
N ILE A 498 0.53 9.54 -0.63
CA ILE A 498 0.81 8.19 -1.12
C ILE A 498 1.48 7.32 -0.04
N GLN A 499 2.55 7.81 0.59
CA GLN A 499 3.40 7.00 1.47
C GLN A 499 2.88 6.88 2.91
N VAL A 500 1.93 7.73 3.33
CA VAL A 500 1.39 7.72 4.69
C VAL A 500 -0.10 7.37 4.69
N PHE A 501 -0.92 8.04 3.87
CA PHE A 501 -2.37 7.86 3.91
C PHE A 501 -2.89 6.74 3.00
N LYS A 502 -2.25 6.51 1.85
CA LYS A 502 -2.63 5.48 0.88
C LYS A 502 -1.73 4.25 0.89
N ALA A 503 -0.71 4.21 1.74
CA ALA A 503 0.24 3.11 1.79
C ALA A 503 -0.46 1.77 2.04
N ASP A 504 -1.26 1.68 3.12
CA ASP A 504 -2.01 0.47 3.47
C ASP A 504 -2.93 0.02 2.34
N TYR A 505 -3.61 0.97 1.68
CA TYR A 505 -4.48 0.66 0.54
C TYR A 505 -3.69 0.02 -0.60
N TYR A 506 -2.53 0.55 -0.96
CA TYR A 506 -1.72 -0.01 -2.05
C TYR A 506 -1.07 -1.34 -1.65
N GLN A 507 -0.61 -1.47 -0.41
CA GLN A 507 0.04 -2.68 0.10
C GLN A 507 -0.94 -3.86 0.25
N THR A 508 -2.22 -3.60 0.52
CA THR A 508 -3.25 -4.66 0.68
C THR A 508 -3.92 -5.09 -0.62
N LEU A 509 -3.57 -4.48 -1.76
CA LEU A 509 -4.14 -4.88 -3.05
C LEU A 509 -3.74 -6.33 -3.40
N PRO A 510 -4.70 -7.20 -3.78
CA PRO A 510 -4.42 -8.62 -4.05
C PRO A 510 -3.40 -8.87 -5.17
N ASN A 511 -3.29 -7.95 -6.12
CA ASN A 511 -2.35 -8.00 -7.25
C ASN A 511 -1.05 -7.21 -6.99
N ASN A 512 -0.79 -6.82 -5.74
CA ASN A 512 0.45 -6.15 -5.39
C ASN A 512 1.60 -7.17 -5.30
N ASN A 513 2.36 -7.26 -6.38
CA ASN A 513 3.56 -8.08 -6.49
C ASN A 513 4.69 -7.66 -5.54
N HIS A 514 4.75 -6.40 -5.08
CA HIS A 514 5.72 -5.99 -4.07
C HIS A 514 5.42 -6.64 -2.72
N THR A 515 4.19 -6.58 -2.24
CA THR A 515 3.77 -7.22 -0.98
C THR A 515 4.02 -8.74 -1.03
N ILE A 516 3.71 -9.36 -2.17
CA ILE A 516 3.98 -10.79 -2.39
C ILE A 516 5.49 -11.08 -2.34
N ALA A 517 6.31 -10.28 -3.02
CA ALA A 517 7.76 -10.46 -3.03
C ALA A 517 8.44 -10.16 -1.67
N LYS A 518 7.92 -9.19 -0.91
CA LYS A 518 8.40 -8.87 0.45
C LYS A 518 8.02 -9.95 1.45
N SER A 519 6.75 -10.38 1.45
CA SER A 519 6.30 -11.46 2.33
C SER A 519 7.04 -12.78 2.08
N ALA A 520 7.48 -13.03 0.84
CA ALA A 520 8.33 -14.17 0.52
C ALA A 520 9.76 -14.05 1.09
N LYS A 521 10.24 -12.86 1.46
CA LYS A 521 11.60 -12.67 2.02
C LYS A 521 11.62 -12.59 3.54
N VAL A 522 10.50 -12.26 4.16
CA VAL A 522 10.38 -12.25 5.62
C VAL A 522 10.12 -13.67 6.12
N GLN A 523 10.85 -14.09 7.16
CA GLN A 523 10.59 -15.37 7.81
C GLN A 523 9.22 -15.30 8.51
N ARG A 524 8.23 -15.97 7.94
CA ARG A 524 6.91 -16.07 8.56
C ARG A 524 6.96 -16.95 9.81
N GLY A 525 6.27 -16.55 10.88
CA GLY A 525 6.22 -17.27 12.15
C GLY A 525 5.68 -18.69 12.02
N ALA A 526 6.04 -19.58 12.94
CA ALA A 526 5.56 -20.96 12.94
C ALA A 526 4.13 -21.07 13.50
N ILE A 527 3.40 -22.12 13.10
CA ILE A 527 2.15 -22.53 13.74
C ILE A 527 2.42 -23.85 14.44
N ILE A 528 2.21 -23.89 15.76
CA ILE A 528 2.66 -24.96 16.64
C ILE A 528 1.45 -25.51 17.41
N ALA A 529 1.31 -26.82 17.52
CA ALA A 529 0.31 -27.47 18.37
C ALA A 529 0.65 -27.32 19.87
N ALA A 530 -0.32 -27.53 20.76
CA ALA A 530 -0.16 -27.43 22.21
C ALA A 530 0.92 -28.38 22.76
N ASP A 531 1.12 -29.53 22.12
CA ASP A 531 2.14 -30.52 22.46
C ASP A 531 3.50 -30.26 21.79
N GLY A 532 3.69 -29.07 21.20
CA GLY A 532 4.97 -28.63 20.61
C GLY A 532 5.21 -29.09 19.17
N ALA A 533 4.24 -29.79 18.54
CA ALA A 533 4.39 -30.22 17.16
C ALA A 533 4.24 -29.04 16.18
N THR A 534 5.29 -28.74 15.41
CA THR A 534 5.25 -27.70 14.37
C THR A 534 4.37 -28.11 13.19
N LEU A 535 3.21 -27.48 13.04
CA LEU A 535 2.26 -27.76 11.98
C LEU A 535 2.59 -27.00 10.68
N ALA A 536 3.11 -25.78 10.79
CA ALA A 536 3.58 -24.99 9.65
C ALA A 536 4.80 -24.15 10.02
N GLU A 537 5.78 -24.08 9.12
CA GLU A 537 6.99 -23.27 9.30
C GLU A 537 7.51 -22.73 7.96
N SER A 538 8.38 -21.72 8.04
CA SER A 538 8.99 -21.10 6.88
C SER A 538 10.47 -21.41 6.80
N VAL A 539 10.85 -22.13 5.74
CA VAL A 539 12.23 -22.61 5.52
C VAL A 539 12.90 -21.74 4.45
N LYS A 540 14.07 -21.22 4.79
CA LYS A 540 14.86 -20.35 3.91
C LYS A 540 15.37 -21.13 2.69
N GLN A 541 15.15 -20.59 1.51
CA GLN A 541 15.58 -21.12 0.22
C GLN A 541 16.96 -20.55 -0.18
N PRO A 542 17.69 -21.19 -1.12
CA PRO A 542 18.98 -20.72 -1.58
C PRO A 542 18.97 -19.31 -2.20
N ASP A 543 17.83 -18.88 -2.75
CA ASP A 543 17.63 -17.55 -3.33
C ASP A 543 17.35 -16.45 -2.27
N GLY A 544 17.30 -16.82 -1.00
CA GLY A 544 17.04 -15.93 0.13
C GLY A 544 15.56 -15.72 0.46
N THR A 545 14.64 -16.33 -0.28
CA THR A 545 13.21 -16.36 0.07
C THR A 545 12.91 -17.42 1.13
N TYR A 546 11.69 -17.42 1.67
CA TYR A 546 11.18 -18.45 2.57
C TYR A 546 10.01 -19.17 1.91
N ALA A 547 10.10 -20.50 1.84
CA ALA A 547 8.99 -21.34 1.42
C ALA A 547 8.20 -21.81 2.66
N ARG A 548 6.87 -21.79 2.57
CA ARG A 548 6.01 -22.35 3.60
C ARG A 548 6.02 -23.88 3.50
N THR A 549 6.27 -24.57 4.60
CA THR A 549 6.35 -26.03 4.71
C THR A 549 5.50 -26.52 5.86
N TYR A 550 5.03 -27.78 5.79
CA TYR A 550 4.13 -28.39 6.76
C TYR A 550 4.74 -29.69 7.29
N PRO A 551 5.57 -29.64 8.35
CA PRO A 551 6.37 -30.79 8.79
C PRO A 551 5.55 -31.98 9.28
N GLN A 552 4.35 -31.74 9.80
CA GLN A 552 3.41 -32.79 10.23
C GLN A 552 2.49 -33.28 9.10
N GLY A 553 2.74 -32.87 7.85
CA GLY A 553 1.89 -33.20 6.71
C GLY A 553 0.51 -32.57 6.83
N ASN A 554 -0.54 -33.35 6.56
CA ASN A 554 -1.92 -32.87 6.46
C ASN A 554 -2.69 -32.90 7.79
N VAL A 555 -2.01 -32.65 8.91
CA VAL A 555 -2.65 -32.58 10.24
C VAL A 555 -3.27 -31.19 10.45
N ALA A 556 -4.53 -31.17 10.91
CA ALA A 556 -5.29 -29.96 11.20
C ALA A 556 -5.40 -28.96 10.03
N THR A 557 -5.43 -29.44 8.78
CA THR A 557 -5.34 -28.63 7.55
C THR A 557 -6.30 -27.44 7.48
N HIS A 558 -7.59 -27.62 7.83
CA HIS A 558 -8.56 -26.51 7.82
C HIS A 558 -8.33 -25.50 8.94
N THR A 559 -7.80 -25.96 10.08
CA THR A 559 -7.50 -25.09 11.23
C THR A 559 -6.22 -24.30 10.99
N VAL A 560 -5.14 -24.95 10.58
CA VAL A 560 -3.90 -24.28 10.16
C VAL A 560 -4.17 -23.37 8.96
N GLY A 561 -4.94 -23.88 7.99
CA GLY A 561 -5.21 -23.22 6.73
C GLY A 561 -4.04 -23.33 5.76
N TYR A 562 -4.11 -22.61 4.65
CA TYR A 562 -3.04 -22.51 3.66
C TYR A 562 -2.64 -21.06 3.43
N LEU A 563 -1.45 -20.86 2.85
CA LEU A 563 -0.99 -19.59 2.31
C LEU A 563 -0.62 -19.77 0.83
N SER A 564 -1.29 -19.05 -0.05
CA SER A 564 -1.06 -19.08 -1.49
C SER A 564 -0.96 -17.66 -2.06
N SER A 565 0.06 -17.41 -2.88
CA SER A 565 0.20 -16.16 -3.64
C SER A 565 -0.91 -15.98 -4.68
N GLN A 566 -1.54 -17.06 -5.12
CA GLN A 566 -2.62 -17.03 -6.12
C GLN A 566 -4.02 -17.01 -5.50
N TYR A 567 -4.20 -17.73 -4.39
CA TYR A 567 -5.53 -18.01 -3.83
C TYR A 567 -5.77 -17.42 -2.43
N GLY A 568 -4.83 -16.61 -1.93
CA GLY A 568 -4.92 -15.98 -0.61
C GLY A 568 -4.60 -16.95 0.53
N ALA A 569 -5.16 -16.66 1.70
CA ALA A 569 -4.93 -17.46 2.92
C ALA A 569 -6.25 -17.95 3.52
N SER A 570 -6.20 -19.03 4.29
CA SER A 570 -7.34 -19.58 5.06
C SER A 570 -6.92 -19.95 6.50
N GLY A 571 -7.85 -20.36 7.35
CA GLY A 571 -7.55 -20.81 8.72
C GLY A 571 -6.73 -19.80 9.54
N ILE A 572 -5.80 -20.32 10.36
CA ILE A 572 -4.87 -19.51 11.17
C ILE A 572 -3.90 -18.71 10.30
N GLU A 573 -3.51 -19.22 9.13
CA GLU A 573 -2.72 -18.44 8.16
C GLU A 573 -3.40 -17.13 7.77
N ALA A 574 -4.73 -17.11 7.69
CA ALA A 574 -5.50 -15.89 7.43
C ALA A 574 -5.75 -15.07 8.71
N THR A 575 -6.29 -15.68 9.77
CA THR A 575 -6.72 -14.92 10.95
C THR A 575 -5.54 -14.34 11.75
N MET A 576 -4.38 -15.00 11.73
CA MET A 576 -3.15 -14.55 12.38
C MET A 576 -2.10 -14.03 11.40
N ASN A 577 -2.49 -13.65 10.18
CA ASN A 577 -1.55 -13.20 9.14
C ASN A 577 -0.64 -12.04 9.62
N GLN A 578 -1.21 -11.10 10.38
CA GLN A 578 -0.48 -9.96 10.92
C GLN A 578 0.61 -10.39 11.91
N THR A 579 0.28 -11.28 12.84
CA THR A 579 1.22 -11.87 13.80
C THR A 579 2.33 -12.64 13.08
N LEU A 580 1.94 -13.46 12.10
CA LEU A 580 2.82 -14.38 11.39
C LEU A 580 3.76 -13.68 10.41
N THR A 581 3.42 -12.51 9.86
CA THR A 581 4.28 -11.79 8.88
C THR A 581 5.33 -10.90 9.54
N GLY A 582 5.23 -10.68 10.86
CA GLY A 582 6.08 -9.75 11.59
C GLY A 582 5.62 -8.31 11.37
N HIS A 583 5.48 -7.56 12.45
CA HIS A 583 5.31 -6.11 12.40
C HIS A 583 6.61 -5.48 12.85
N SER A 584 7.07 -4.46 12.10
CA SER A 584 8.04 -3.51 12.61
C SER A 584 7.36 -2.71 13.73
N ASP A 585 7.50 -3.17 14.97
CA ASP A 585 7.08 -2.40 16.13
C ASP A 585 8.04 -1.21 16.30
N TYR A 586 7.55 0.02 16.19
CA TYR A 586 8.35 1.24 16.39
C TYR A 586 8.35 1.72 17.85
N SER A 587 7.80 0.93 18.78
CA SER A 587 7.69 1.29 20.20
C SER A 587 9.03 1.52 20.90
N THR A 588 10.12 0.94 20.39
CA THR A 588 11.47 1.11 20.96
C THR A 588 12.43 1.78 19.99
N TRP A 589 13.39 2.54 20.52
CA TRP A 589 14.44 3.17 19.72
C TRP A 589 15.29 2.15 18.94
N SER A 590 15.54 0.97 19.52
CA SER A 590 16.28 -0.11 18.85
C SER A 590 15.52 -0.70 17.67
N SER A 591 14.21 -0.93 17.80
CA SER A 591 13.40 -1.47 16.70
C SER A 591 13.18 -0.43 15.59
N ALA A 592 13.07 0.86 15.94
CA ALA A 592 13.09 1.95 14.97
C ALA A 592 14.42 2.05 14.20
N ILE A 593 15.56 1.89 14.88
CA ILE A 593 16.88 1.85 14.24
C ILE A 593 17.05 0.60 13.36
N ASN A 594 16.58 -0.57 13.81
CA ASN A 594 16.62 -1.80 13.03
C ASN A 594 15.74 -1.70 11.77
N ALA A 595 14.56 -1.10 11.89
CA ALA A 595 13.70 -0.78 10.74
C ALA A 595 14.38 0.20 9.78
N MET A 596 15.02 1.28 10.28
CA MET A 596 15.83 2.20 9.46
C MET A 596 17.05 1.51 8.80
N ALA A 597 17.64 0.52 9.47
CA ALA A 597 18.71 -0.31 8.94
C ALA A 597 18.18 -1.39 7.96
N GLY A 598 16.86 -1.51 7.80
CA GLY A 598 16.18 -2.52 6.98
C GLY A 598 16.44 -3.95 7.44
N ILE A 599 16.60 -4.17 8.75
CA ILE A 599 16.72 -5.51 9.34
C ILE A 599 15.30 -6.07 9.42
N GLU A 600 15.01 -7.08 8.59
CA GLU A 600 13.71 -7.77 8.59
C GLU A 600 13.54 -8.55 9.90
N THR A 601 12.52 -8.20 10.69
CA THR A 601 12.13 -8.95 11.89
C THR A 601 11.28 -10.15 11.48
N PRO A 602 11.65 -11.39 11.87
CA PRO A 602 10.80 -12.55 11.69
C PRO A 602 9.42 -12.36 12.32
N GLY A 603 8.42 -13.03 11.77
CA GLY A 603 7.10 -13.09 12.35
C GLY A 603 7.06 -13.88 13.66
N SER A 604 6.14 -13.47 14.53
CA SER A 604 5.86 -14.19 15.77
C SER A 604 5.16 -15.52 15.47
N SER A 605 5.48 -16.55 16.24
CA SER A 605 4.86 -17.86 16.13
C SER A 605 3.55 -17.93 16.93
N VAL A 606 2.62 -18.76 16.47
CA VAL A 606 1.31 -18.96 17.09
C VAL A 606 1.26 -20.39 17.66
N VAL A 607 0.99 -20.50 18.96
CA VAL A 607 0.76 -21.78 19.63
C VAL A 607 -0.74 -22.02 19.74
N LEU A 608 -1.21 -23.15 19.23
CA LEU A 608 -2.60 -23.54 19.22
C LEU A 608 -2.99 -24.32 20.47
N THR A 609 -4.27 -24.35 20.79
CA THR A 609 -4.87 -25.26 21.79
C THR A 609 -5.03 -26.70 21.27
N ILE A 610 -4.90 -26.88 19.95
CA ILE A 610 -4.95 -28.18 19.28
C ILE A 610 -3.80 -29.07 19.78
N ASN A 611 -4.13 -30.26 20.27
CA ASN A 611 -3.13 -31.29 20.59
C ASN A 611 -2.96 -32.23 19.38
N SER A 612 -1.73 -32.40 18.90
CA SER A 612 -1.49 -33.14 17.65
C SER A 612 -1.92 -34.61 17.70
N GLN A 613 -1.84 -35.25 18.87
CA GLN A 613 -2.27 -36.64 19.06
C GLN A 613 -3.78 -36.78 19.08
N MET A 614 -4.49 -35.87 19.76
CA MET A 614 -5.96 -35.83 19.76
C MET A 614 -6.50 -35.52 18.36
N GLN A 615 -5.85 -34.59 17.65
CA GLN A 615 -6.19 -34.25 16.28
C GLN A 615 -6.06 -35.44 15.33
N LYS A 616 -4.92 -36.15 15.37
CA LYS A 616 -4.70 -37.35 14.56
C LYS A 616 -5.73 -38.44 14.85
N ALA A 617 -6.14 -38.61 16.11
CA ALA A 617 -7.19 -39.55 16.47
C ALA A 617 -8.55 -39.17 15.87
N ALA A 618 -8.91 -37.88 15.88
CA ALA A 618 -10.14 -37.39 15.24
C ALA A 618 -10.11 -37.57 13.71
N GLU A 619 -8.99 -37.26 13.05
CA GLU A 619 -8.82 -37.44 11.61
C GLU A 619 -8.87 -38.93 11.20
N GLN A 620 -8.21 -39.80 11.96
CA GLN A 620 -8.25 -41.25 11.74
C GLN A 620 -9.66 -41.79 11.92
N ALA A 621 -10.40 -41.30 12.91
CA ALA A 621 -11.77 -41.74 13.16
C ALA A 621 -12.76 -41.27 12.06
N LEU A 622 -12.40 -40.27 11.26
CA LEU A 622 -13.15 -39.82 10.08
C LEU A 622 -12.74 -40.53 8.77
N GLN A 623 -11.72 -41.38 8.78
CA GLN A 623 -11.31 -42.09 7.55
C GLN A 623 -12.46 -42.95 7.02
N GLY A 624 -12.74 -42.83 5.72
CA GLY A 624 -13.87 -43.50 5.07
C GLY A 624 -15.23 -42.82 5.28
N HIS A 625 -15.29 -41.72 6.03
CA HIS A 625 -16.54 -41.03 6.36
C HIS A 625 -16.47 -39.55 6.02
N ARG A 626 -17.48 -39.04 5.30
CA ARG A 626 -17.64 -37.59 5.14
C ARG A 626 -18.25 -37.02 6.42
N GLY A 627 -17.71 -35.94 6.98
CA GLY A 627 -18.18 -35.42 8.26
C GLY A 627 -17.17 -34.54 8.98
N ALA A 628 -17.41 -34.32 10.28
CA ALA A 628 -16.58 -33.48 11.13
C ALA A 628 -16.63 -33.92 12.60
N ILE A 629 -15.53 -33.64 13.31
CA ILE A 629 -15.38 -33.89 14.76
C ILE A 629 -14.79 -32.63 15.40
N VAL A 630 -15.36 -32.23 16.55
CA VAL A 630 -14.85 -31.17 17.40
C VAL A 630 -14.70 -31.70 18.82
N VAL A 631 -13.56 -31.43 19.44
CA VAL A 631 -13.26 -31.76 20.84
C VAL A 631 -12.87 -30.49 21.57
N LEU A 632 -13.53 -30.20 22.70
CA LEU A 632 -13.33 -28.99 23.50
C LEU A 632 -12.92 -29.36 24.92
N ASN A 633 -12.15 -28.48 25.56
CA ASN A 633 -12.12 -28.40 27.01
C ASN A 633 -13.39 -27.63 27.48
N PRO A 634 -14.27 -28.26 28.29
CA PRO A 634 -15.55 -27.67 28.62
C PRO A 634 -15.47 -26.43 29.51
N SER A 635 -14.45 -26.31 30.37
CA SER A 635 -14.33 -25.19 31.31
C SER A 635 -13.76 -23.92 30.69
N THR A 636 -13.04 -24.03 29.57
CA THR A 636 -12.37 -22.90 28.92
C THR A 636 -12.91 -22.60 27.52
N GLY A 637 -13.45 -23.59 26.82
CA GLY A 637 -13.74 -23.52 25.39
C GLY A 637 -12.51 -23.74 24.50
N ALA A 638 -11.36 -24.13 25.05
CA ALA A 638 -10.18 -24.45 24.25
C ALA A 638 -10.46 -25.62 23.31
N VAL A 639 -10.18 -25.45 22.02
CA VAL A 639 -10.40 -26.49 21.01
C VAL A 639 -9.20 -27.46 20.98
N LEU A 640 -9.41 -28.68 21.48
CA LEU A 640 -8.34 -29.69 21.60
C LEU A 640 -8.11 -30.48 20.31
N ALA A 641 -9.18 -30.70 19.54
CA ALA A 641 -9.13 -31.29 18.20
C ALA A 641 -10.30 -30.77 17.35
N LYS A 642 -10.05 -30.57 16.07
CA LYS A 642 -11.01 -30.01 15.10
C LYS A 642 -10.71 -30.57 13.71
N ALA A 643 -11.47 -31.57 13.29
CA ALA A 643 -11.23 -32.32 12.06
C ALA A 643 -12.45 -32.29 11.12
N SER A 644 -12.20 -32.12 9.82
CA SER A 644 -13.21 -32.12 8.74
C SER A 644 -12.75 -33.07 7.64
N ASN A 645 -13.68 -33.88 7.10
CA ASN A 645 -13.40 -34.83 6.01
C ASN A 645 -14.50 -34.77 4.93
N PRO A 646 -14.17 -34.80 3.62
CA PRO A 646 -12.84 -34.86 3.02
C PRO A 646 -11.97 -33.65 3.33
N SER A 647 -10.67 -33.91 3.53
CA SER A 647 -9.62 -32.90 3.73
C SER A 647 -8.82 -32.66 2.43
N PHE A 648 -7.88 -31.72 2.45
CA PHE A 648 -7.00 -31.39 1.32
C PHE A 648 -5.51 -31.62 1.66
N ASP A 649 -4.69 -31.78 0.63
CA ASP A 649 -3.25 -31.98 0.74
C ASP A 649 -2.49 -30.67 0.46
N TYR A 650 -1.54 -30.32 1.32
CA TYR A 650 -0.70 -29.13 1.13
C TYR A 650 0.18 -29.18 -0.13
N ASN A 651 0.52 -30.38 -0.61
CA ASN A 651 1.32 -30.57 -1.81
C ASN A 651 0.51 -30.39 -3.11
N ASP A 652 -0.83 -30.39 -3.03
CA ASP A 652 -1.73 -30.30 -4.20
C ASP A 652 -2.93 -29.38 -3.96
N ILE A 653 -2.67 -28.22 -3.36
CA ILE A 653 -3.70 -27.20 -3.06
C ILE A 653 -4.41 -26.73 -4.35
N GLY A 654 -3.69 -26.66 -5.47
CA GLY A 654 -4.25 -26.24 -6.76
C GLY A 654 -5.41 -27.14 -7.21
N SER A 655 -5.28 -28.45 -7.04
CA SER A 655 -6.35 -29.41 -7.34
C SER A 655 -7.50 -29.34 -6.34
N ALA A 656 -7.23 -29.04 -5.06
CA ALA A 656 -8.28 -28.83 -4.07
C ALA A 656 -9.13 -27.58 -4.35
N ILE A 657 -8.51 -26.52 -4.89
CA ILE A 657 -9.17 -25.24 -5.21
C ILE A 657 -9.92 -25.31 -6.53
N SER A 658 -9.37 -25.99 -7.53
CA SER A 658 -10.03 -26.17 -8.83
C SER A 658 -11.02 -27.34 -8.86
N GLY A 659 -10.90 -28.27 -7.91
CA GLY A 659 -11.71 -29.47 -7.81
C GLY A 659 -13.08 -29.23 -7.18
N ASN A 660 -14.07 -30.01 -7.63
CA ASN A 660 -15.46 -29.90 -7.17
C ASN A 660 -15.77 -30.74 -5.92
N ASN A 661 -14.74 -31.21 -5.19
CA ASN A 661 -14.86 -32.23 -4.14
C ASN A 661 -15.15 -31.67 -2.73
N ALA A 662 -15.40 -30.36 -2.60
CA ALA A 662 -15.72 -29.68 -1.33
C ALA A 662 -14.73 -30.00 -0.17
N SER A 663 -13.46 -30.27 -0.50
CA SER A 663 -12.40 -30.60 0.46
C SER A 663 -11.88 -29.38 1.24
N LEU A 664 -12.06 -28.18 0.68
CA LEU A 664 -11.75 -26.92 1.36
C LEU A 664 -12.81 -26.50 2.38
N VAL A 665 -14.01 -27.10 2.33
CA VAL A 665 -15.10 -26.77 3.25
C VAL A 665 -14.76 -27.33 4.63
N ASP A 666 -14.67 -26.42 5.59
CA ASP A 666 -14.52 -26.77 6.99
C ASP A 666 -15.88 -27.10 7.61
N ARG A 667 -16.24 -28.38 7.62
CA ARG A 667 -17.53 -28.87 8.11
C ARG A 667 -17.73 -28.66 9.61
N THR A 668 -16.65 -28.36 10.35
CA THR A 668 -16.76 -28.11 11.79
C THR A 668 -17.46 -26.77 12.08
N THR A 669 -17.24 -25.76 11.25
CA THR A 669 -17.65 -24.37 11.51
C THR A 669 -18.35 -23.67 10.35
N GLN A 670 -18.30 -24.20 9.12
CA GLN A 670 -18.83 -23.54 7.91
C GLN A 670 -20.02 -24.27 7.29
N THR A 671 -20.44 -25.40 7.86
CA THR A 671 -21.59 -26.19 7.38
C THR A 671 -22.67 -26.23 8.44
N LEU A 672 -23.90 -25.91 8.03
CA LEU A 672 -25.10 -26.07 8.84
C LEU A 672 -25.70 -27.45 8.57
N TYR A 673 -25.96 -28.18 9.65
CA TYR A 673 -26.60 -29.48 9.68
C TYR A 673 -27.91 -29.39 10.47
N THR A 674 -28.87 -30.23 10.11
CA THR A 674 -29.98 -30.53 11.01
C THR A 674 -29.42 -31.32 12.21
N PRO A 675 -29.58 -30.84 13.47
CA PRO A 675 -29.03 -31.51 14.64
C PRO A 675 -29.72 -32.85 14.94
N GLY A 676 -30.99 -32.99 14.56
CA GLY A 676 -31.83 -34.10 14.98
C GLY A 676 -31.86 -34.20 16.51
N SER A 677 -31.92 -35.43 17.02
CA SER A 677 -32.11 -35.67 18.45
C SER A 677 -30.99 -35.18 19.38
N THR A 678 -29.85 -34.66 18.88
CA THR A 678 -28.89 -33.96 19.77
C THR A 678 -29.49 -32.68 20.35
N PHE A 679 -30.41 -32.03 19.62
CA PHE A 679 -31.07 -30.79 20.07
C PHE A 679 -32.06 -31.01 21.23
N LYS A 680 -32.51 -32.24 21.45
CA LYS A 680 -33.34 -32.60 22.62
C LYS A 680 -32.67 -32.24 23.94
N VAL A 681 -31.34 -32.15 23.98
CA VAL A 681 -30.59 -31.63 25.14
C VAL A 681 -30.98 -30.19 25.44
N VAL A 682 -31.08 -29.32 24.42
CA VAL A 682 -31.53 -27.92 24.56
C VAL A 682 -33.01 -27.85 24.92
N SER A 683 -33.86 -28.68 24.30
CA SER A 683 -35.29 -28.69 24.61
C SER A 683 -35.59 -29.18 26.03
N LEU A 684 -34.87 -30.21 26.50
CA LEU A 684 -34.94 -30.67 27.89
C LEU A 684 -34.43 -29.60 28.84
N SER A 685 -33.34 -28.91 28.48
CA SER A 685 -32.80 -27.76 29.23
C SER A 685 -33.87 -26.70 29.46
N ALA A 686 -34.56 -26.28 28.40
CA ALA A 686 -35.61 -25.27 28.49
C ALA A 686 -36.76 -25.70 29.40
N ALA A 687 -37.15 -26.97 29.36
CA ALA A 687 -38.25 -27.49 30.18
C ALA A 687 -37.90 -27.61 31.66
N LEU A 688 -36.71 -28.12 31.98
CA LEU A 688 -36.26 -28.31 33.36
C LEU A 688 -35.93 -26.95 34.02
N ASP A 689 -35.15 -26.10 33.35
CA ASP A 689 -34.67 -24.85 33.95
C ASP A 689 -35.81 -23.83 34.16
N SER A 690 -36.82 -23.88 33.31
CA SER A 690 -38.02 -23.04 33.48
C SER A 690 -39.08 -23.63 34.41
N GLY A 691 -38.80 -24.79 35.03
CA GLY A 691 -39.69 -25.46 35.99
C GLY A 691 -40.97 -26.03 35.38
N MET A 692 -41.03 -26.19 34.05
CA MET A 692 -42.21 -26.69 33.34
C MET A 692 -42.35 -28.22 33.43
N ALA A 693 -41.24 -28.93 33.59
CA ALA A 693 -41.22 -30.37 33.78
C ALA A 693 -40.05 -30.80 34.68
N THR A 694 -40.08 -32.07 35.09
CA THR A 694 -39.00 -32.74 35.82
C THR A 694 -38.60 -34.01 35.06
N LEU A 695 -37.45 -34.60 35.38
CA LEU A 695 -37.02 -35.86 34.76
C LEU A 695 -38.03 -37.01 34.93
N ASP A 696 -38.79 -36.99 36.03
CA ASP A 696 -39.81 -37.99 36.37
C ASP A 696 -41.19 -37.68 35.76
N SER A 697 -41.36 -36.52 35.13
CA SER A 697 -42.63 -36.16 34.47
C SER A 697 -42.94 -37.15 33.36
N THR A 698 -44.12 -37.77 33.41
CA THR A 698 -44.53 -38.85 32.50
C THR A 698 -45.39 -38.35 31.35
N TYR A 699 -45.10 -38.80 30.15
CA TYR A 699 -45.82 -38.46 28.92
C TYR A 699 -46.28 -39.71 28.20
N ARG A 700 -47.38 -39.61 27.44
CA ARG A 700 -47.77 -40.68 26.52
C ARG A 700 -46.77 -40.74 25.37
N ALA A 701 -46.37 -41.94 24.98
CA ALA A 701 -45.34 -42.16 23.96
C ALA A 701 -45.83 -43.07 22.81
N PRO A 702 -46.95 -42.75 22.14
CA PRO A 702 -47.43 -43.54 21.00
C PRO A 702 -46.47 -43.43 19.81
N ALA A 703 -46.57 -44.36 18.85
CA ALA A 703 -45.81 -44.34 17.60
C ALA A 703 -46.00 -43.04 16.79
N SER A 704 -47.20 -42.47 16.85
CA SER A 704 -47.54 -41.20 16.22
C SER A 704 -48.51 -40.42 17.09
N LEU A 705 -48.31 -39.12 17.17
CA LEU A 705 -49.17 -38.19 17.90
C LEU A 705 -49.44 -36.96 17.03
N GLU A 706 -50.68 -36.50 17.01
CA GLU A 706 -51.05 -35.26 16.32
C GLU A 706 -50.80 -34.06 17.22
N ILE A 707 -50.01 -33.10 16.75
CA ILE A 707 -49.69 -31.84 17.44
C ILE A 707 -49.80 -30.71 16.41
N GLY A 708 -50.54 -29.64 16.71
CA GLY A 708 -50.70 -28.52 15.77
C GLY A 708 -51.29 -28.89 14.40
N GLY A 709 -52.14 -29.92 14.32
CA GLY A 709 -52.83 -30.35 13.09
C GLY A 709 -52.02 -31.25 12.15
N ALA A 710 -50.83 -31.71 12.56
CA ALA A 710 -50.04 -32.67 11.80
C ALA A 710 -49.29 -33.66 12.73
N LYS A 711 -48.78 -34.75 12.14
CA LYS A 711 -48.18 -35.85 12.91
C LYS A 711 -46.74 -35.53 13.34
N VAL A 712 -46.42 -35.91 14.56
CA VAL A 712 -45.06 -36.19 15.06
C VAL A 712 -44.95 -37.70 15.21
N THR A 713 -43.85 -38.28 14.74
CA THR A 713 -43.67 -39.75 14.66
C THR A 713 -42.38 -40.19 15.32
N ASN A 714 -42.45 -41.31 16.04
CA ASN A 714 -41.26 -42.02 16.54
C ASN A 714 -40.57 -42.76 15.40
N ILE A 715 -39.28 -43.03 15.57
CA ILE A 715 -38.52 -43.90 14.68
C ILE A 715 -39.10 -45.32 14.72
N ASP A 716 -39.07 -46.03 13.59
CA ASP A 716 -39.50 -47.43 13.44
C ASP A 716 -40.92 -47.75 13.97
N ASN A 717 -41.79 -46.74 14.09
CA ASN A 717 -43.13 -46.84 14.70
C ASN A 717 -43.12 -47.39 16.15
N GLU A 718 -42.03 -47.16 16.90
CA GLU A 718 -41.93 -47.57 18.29
C GLU A 718 -42.98 -46.87 19.17
N ALA A 719 -43.62 -47.62 20.06
CA ALA A 719 -44.67 -47.12 20.93
C ALA A 719 -44.55 -47.67 22.35
N TRP A 720 -44.83 -46.80 23.32
CA TRP A 720 -44.92 -47.12 24.74
C TRP A 720 -46.21 -46.52 25.32
N SER A 721 -46.72 -47.12 26.40
CA SER A 721 -47.91 -46.59 27.09
C SER A 721 -47.63 -45.19 27.66
N SER A 722 -46.53 -45.06 28.39
CA SER A 722 -46.03 -43.82 28.97
C SER A 722 -44.54 -43.97 29.31
N LEU A 723 -43.79 -42.88 29.22
CA LEU A 723 -42.39 -42.80 29.63
C LEU A 723 -42.15 -41.52 30.45
N SER A 724 -41.23 -41.57 31.40
CA SER A 724 -40.64 -40.38 32.02
C SER A 724 -39.80 -39.60 31.00
N LEU A 725 -39.53 -38.31 31.24
CA LEU A 725 -38.63 -37.53 30.37
C LEU A 725 -37.21 -38.12 30.34
N LYS A 726 -36.76 -38.69 31.47
CA LYS A 726 -35.48 -39.39 31.56
C LYS A 726 -35.41 -40.60 30.63
N GLU A 727 -36.42 -41.47 30.66
CA GLU A 727 -36.52 -42.61 29.73
C GLU A 727 -36.70 -42.15 28.29
N ALA A 728 -37.51 -41.10 28.06
CA ALA A 728 -37.74 -40.55 26.73
C ALA A 728 -36.46 -39.97 26.12
N LEU A 729 -35.56 -39.38 26.91
CA LEU A 729 -34.24 -38.96 26.42
C LEU A 729 -33.36 -40.17 26.10
N THR A 730 -33.36 -41.19 26.99
CA THR A 730 -32.59 -42.43 26.88
C THR A 730 -32.89 -43.18 25.57
N TYR A 731 -34.17 -43.40 25.31
CA TYR A 731 -34.68 -44.04 24.08
C TYR A 731 -34.94 -43.06 22.94
N SER A 732 -34.69 -41.77 23.15
CA SER A 732 -34.77 -40.72 22.12
C SER A 732 -36.16 -40.58 21.47
N VAL A 733 -37.24 -40.60 22.25
CA VAL A 733 -38.63 -40.67 21.78
C VAL A 733 -39.14 -39.32 21.26
N ASN A 734 -39.51 -39.25 19.97
CA ASN A 734 -39.91 -38.00 19.31
C ASN A 734 -41.26 -37.48 19.80
N THR A 735 -42.26 -38.35 19.97
CA THR A 735 -43.61 -37.92 20.39
C THR A 735 -43.63 -37.28 21.77
N VAL A 736 -42.75 -37.72 22.69
CA VAL A 736 -42.58 -37.09 24.01
C VAL A 736 -41.92 -35.72 23.90
N PHE A 737 -40.85 -35.60 23.12
CA PHE A 737 -40.17 -34.30 22.92
C PHE A 737 -40.99 -33.31 22.08
N GLY A 738 -41.88 -33.79 21.21
CA GLY A 738 -42.86 -32.96 20.52
C GLY A 738 -43.88 -32.34 21.50
N GLN A 739 -44.40 -33.14 22.44
CA GLN A 739 -45.25 -32.64 23.54
C GLN A 739 -44.48 -31.66 24.43
N LEU A 740 -43.22 -31.95 24.75
CA LEU A 740 -42.36 -31.06 25.52
C LEU A 740 -42.15 -29.72 24.81
N GLY A 741 -41.93 -29.74 23.49
CA GLY A 741 -41.81 -28.53 22.66
C GLY A 741 -43.08 -27.68 22.68
N GLN A 742 -44.25 -28.31 22.56
CA GLN A 742 -45.54 -27.63 22.70
C GLN A 742 -45.70 -26.99 24.08
N GLN A 743 -45.30 -27.68 25.14
CA GLN A 743 -45.37 -27.19 26.52
C GLN A 743 -44.40 -26.03 26.79
N VAL A 744 -43.17 -26.09 26.27
CA VAL A 744 -42.16 -25.04 26.39
C VAL A 744 -42.55 -23.80 25.58
N GLY A 745 -43.07 -24.01 24.37
CA GLY A 745 -43.45 -22.96 23.42
C GLY A 745 -42.26 -22.36 22.65
N ALA A 746 -42.56 -21.75 21.50
CA ALA A 746 -41.56 -21.23 20.56
C ALA A 746 -40.62 -20.19 21.19
N SER A 747 -41.15 -19.20 21.91
CA SER A 747 -40.34 -18.11 22.48
C SER A 747 -39.29 -18.60 23.48
N LYS A 748 -39.64 -19.53 24.36
CA LYS A 748 -38.68 -20.11 25.31
C LYS A 748 -37.69 -21.03 24.60
N LEU A 749 -38.15 -21.86 23.67
CA LEU A 749 -37.26 -22.75 22.92
C LEU A 749 -36.16 -21.98 22.18
N VAL A 750 -36.54 -20.90 21.49
CA VAL A 750 -35.58 -20.00 20.82
C VAL A 750 -34.69 -19.30 21.85
N SER A 751 -35.25 -18.73 22.91
CA SER A 751 -34.46 -18.03 23.94
C SER A 751 -33.40 -18.90 24.62
N TYR A 752 -33.70 -20.16 24.95
CA TYR A 752 -32.70 -21.08 25.49
C TYR A 752 -31.68 -21.48 24.43
N SER A 753 -32.08 -21.64 23.16
CA SER A 753 -31.15 -21.91 22.06
C SER A 753 -30.15 -20.77 21.89
N ASP A 754 -30.62 -19.51 21.92
CA ASP A 754 -29.79 -18.32 21.85
C ASP A 754 -28.81 -18.24 23.04
N ALA A 755 -29.26 -18.63 24.24
CA ALA A 755 -28.42 -18.69 25.43
C ALA A 755 -27.30 -19.74 25.30
N PHE A 756 -27.53 -20.85 24.58
CA PHE A 756 -26.50 -21.82 24.21
C PHE A 756 -25.59 -21.37 23.04
N GLY A 757 -25.90 -20.25 22.38
CA GLY A 757 -25.05 -19.66 21.33
C GLY A 757 -25.67 -19.62 19.92
N TYR A 758 -26.91 -20.10 19.73
CA TYR A 758 -27.60 -19.93 18.44
C TYR A 758 -27.74 -18.44 18.10
N GLY A 759 -27.68 -18.10 16.81
CA GLY A 759 -27.62 -16.73 16.32
C GLY A 759 -26.25 -16.05 16.45
N GLN A 760 -25.30 -16.62 17.19
CA GLN A 760 -23.96 -16.05 17.40
C GLN A 760 -22.91 -16.69 16.48
N LYS A 761 -21.93 -15.88 16.04
CA LYS A 761 -20.73 -16.39 15.35
C LYS A 761 -19.70 -16.82 16.39
N LEU A 762 -19.68 -18.11 16.71
CA LEU A 762 -18.75 -18.70 17.67
C LEU A 762 -17.29 -18.63 17.21
N GLY A 763 -16.35 -18.56 18.15
CA GLY A 763 -14.91 -18.49 17.89
C GLY A 763 -14.31 -17.13 18.23
N GLN A 764 -13.30 -17.09 19.11
CA GLN A 764 -12.59 -15.84 19.43
C GLN A 764 -11.57 -15.45 18.35
N ASP A 765 -11.00 -16.43 17.66
CA ASP A 765 -9.83 -16.33 16.78
C ASP A 765 -9.96 -17.15 15.48
N PHE A 766 -11.15 -17.74 15.25
CA PHE A 766 -11.54 -18.42 14.02
C PHE A 766 -12.99 -18.08 13.66
N SER A 767 -13.37 -18.32 12.40
CA SER A 767 -14.70 -18.00 11.88
C SER A 767 -15.65 -19.20 11.92
N THR A 768 -16.88 -18.96 12.40
CA THR A 768 -17.99 -19.92 12.39
C THR A 768 -19.25 -19.27 11.82
N VAL A 769 -20.00 -20.01 11.00
CA VAL A 769 -21.35 -19.59 10.58
C VAL A 769 -22.31 -19.73 11.76
N ALA A 770 -23.19 -18.76 11.95
CA ALA A 770 -24.14 -18.79 13.06
C ALA A 770 -25.13 -19.94 12.88
N SER A 771 -25.34 -20.72 13.96
CA SER A 771 -26.43 -21.70 14.02
C SER A 771 -27.77 -20.98 14.08
N LEU A 772 -28.81 -21.53 13.46
CA LEU A 772 -30.05 -20.82 13.17
C LEU A 772 -31.24 -21.38 13.93
N MET A 773 -32.09 -20.48 14.40
CA MET A 773 -33.44 -20.73 14.89
C MET A 773 -34.41 -19.79 14.15
N PRO A 774 -35.70 -20.17 14.02
CA PRO A 774 -36.72 -19.28 13.47
C PRO A 774 -37.00 -18.07 14.37
N ASP A 775 -37.65 -17.06 13.80
CA ASP A 775 -38.35 -16.05 14.61
C ASP A 775 -39.51 -16.75 15.36
N PRO A 776 -39.53 -16.72 16.71
CA PRO A 776 -40.54 -17.44 17.49
C PRO A 776 -41.97 -16.98 17.22
N SER A 777 -42.19 -15.77 16.71
CA SER A 777 -43.52 -15.25 16.35
C SER A 777 -44.10 -15.88 15.09
N GLN A 778 -43.25 -16.50 14.26
CA GLN A 778 -43.62 -17.13 12.99
C GLN A 778 -43.81 -18.65 13.11
N MET A 779 -43.39 -19.24 14.23
CA MET A 779 -43.41 -20.68 14.44
C MET A 779 -44.82 -21.18 14.71
N THR A 780 -45.24 -22.20 13.96
CA THR A 780 -46.48 -22.93 14.26
C THR A 780 -46.28 -23.90 15.42
N GLU A 781 -47.37 -24.40 15.99
CA GLU A 781 -47.32 -25.40 17.06
C GLU A 781 -46.66 -26.71 16.61
N TRP A 782 -47.00 -27.19 15.40
CA TRP A 782 -46.39 -28.38 14.80
C TRP A 782 -44.91 -28.16 14.49
N GLU A 783 -44.53 -26.99 13.97
CA GLU A 783 -43.14 -26.63 13.75
C GLU A 783 -42.35 -26.58 15.05
N THR A 784 -42.93 -26.02 16.13
CA THR A 784 -42.30 -25.97 17.45
C THR A 784 -42.04 -27.36 18.01
N ALA A 785 -42.99 -28.29 17.82
CA ALA A 785 -42.84 -29.68 18.22
C ALA A 785 -41.67 -30.38 17.49
N TRP A 786 -41.56 -30.22 16.17
CA TRP A 786 -40.44 -30.77 15.40
C TRP A 786 -39.11 -30.07 15.67
N SER A 787 -39.14 -28.75 15.90
CA SER A 787 -37.96 -27.97 16.30
C SER A 787 -37.40 -28.48 17.62
N ALA A 788 -38.25 -28.81 18.60
CA ALA A 788 -37.84 -29.40 19.87
C ALA A 788 -37.28 -30.83 19.76
N VAL A 789 -37.64 -31.55 18.70
CA VAL A 789 -37.02 -32.84 18.35
C VAL A 789 -35.68 -32.64 17.62
N GLY A 790 -35.46 -31.45 17.07
CA GLY A 790 -34.25 -31.07 16.32
C GLY A 790 -34.40 -31.13 14.80
N GLN A 791 -35.63 -31.13 14.28
CA GLN A 791 -35.93 -31.18 12.85
C GLN A 791 -36.55 -29.84 12.36
N PRO A 792 -35.88 -29.12 11.45
CA PRO A 792 -36.42 -27.89 10.87
C PRO A 792 -37.48 -28.20 9.81
N VAL A 793 -38.74 -27.81 10.06
CA VAL A 793 -39.88 -28.02 9.14
C VAL A 793 -40.61 -26.74 8.75
N GLY A 794 -40.19 -25.59 9.29
CA GLY A 794 -40.83 -24.29 9.10
C GLY A 794 -40.81 -23.79 7.65
N GLN A 795 -41.88 -23.12 7.25
CA GLN A 795 -42.02 -22.46 5.95
C GLN A 795 -42.52 -21.02 6.15
N HIS A 796 -41.58 -20.13 6.45
CA HIS A 796 -41.83 -18.70 6.68
C HIS A 796 -40.62 -17.88 6.21
N SER A 797 -40.62 -16.56 6.46
CA SER A 797 -39.56 -15.67 5.97
C SER A 797 -38.27 -15.75 6.79
N SER A 798 -38.36 -16.12 8.07
CA SER A 798 -37.19 -16.44 8.90
C SER A 798 -36.62 -17.82 8.53
N PRO A 799 -35.34 -18.13 8.84
CA PRO A 799 -34.80 -19.45 8.54
C PRO A 799 -35.52 -20.53 9.36
N ALA A 800 -35.81 -21.69 8.75
CA ALA A 800 -36.23 -22.85 9.52
C ALA A 800 -35.12 -23.30 10.48
N GLY A 801 -35.47 -23.82 11.66
CA GLY A 801 -34.48 -24.29 12.63
C GLY A 801 -35.02 -25.42 13.52
N PRO A 802 -34.15 -26.04 14.33
CA PRO A 802 -32.74 -25.69 14.49
C PRO A 802 -31.86 -26.14 13.31
N GLN A 803 -30.90 -25.30 12.92
CA GLN A 803 -29.75 -25.67 12.08
C GLN A 803 -28.48 -25.39 12.87
N THR A 804 -27.56 -26.34 12.93
CA THR A 804 -26.39 -26.30 13.83
C THR A 804 -25.07 -26.52 13.08
N THR A 805 -23.98 -25.95 13.58
CA THR A 805 -22.63 -26.41 13.23
C THR A 805 -22.17 -27.49 14.19
N VAL A 806 -21.19 -28.33 13.80
CA VAL A 806 -20.59 -29.31 14.72
C VAL A 806 -19.93 -28.60 15.91
N MET A 807 -19.35 -27.42 15.69
CA MET A 807 -18.83 -26.55 16.75
C MET A 807 -19.92 -26.12 17.75
N GLN A 808 -21.09 -25.67 17.28
CA GLN A 808 -22.21 -25.30 18.16
C GLN A 808 -22.69 -26.48 19.01
N ASN A 809 -22.81 -27.66 18.41
CA ASN A 809 -23.17 -28.89 19.13
C ASN A 809 -22.13 -29.25 20.21
N ALA A 810 -20.83 -29.05 19.93
CA ALA A 810 -19.78 -29.23 20.93
C ALA A 810 -19.89 -28.20 22.08
N VAL A 811 -20.24 -26.95 21.77
CA VAL A 811 -20.49 -25.90 22.77
C VAL A 811 -21.70 -26.24 23.66
N VAL A 812 -22.77 -26.83 23.11
CA VAL A 812 -23.91 -27.31 23.91
C VAL A 812 -23.47 -28.39 24.90
N ALA A 813 -22.75 -29.41 24.44
CA ALA A 813 -22.23 -30.46 25.34
C ALA A 813 -21.25 -29.90 26.39
N ALA A 814 -20.37 -28.98 25.98
CA ALA A 814 -19.44 -28.30 26.87
C ALA A 814 -20.18 -27.49 27.95
N ALA A 815 -21.27 -26.80 27.60
CA ALA A 815 -22.06 -26.04 28.56
C ALA A 815 -22.72 -26.94 29.62
N ILE A 816 -23.28 -28.09 29.23
CA ILE A 816 -23.82 -29.07 30.18
C ILE A 816 -22.72 -29.61 31.09
N ALA A 817 -21.57 -29.98 30.51
CA ALA A 817 -20.39 -30.42 31.26
C ALA A 817 -19.84 -29.34 32.20
N ASN A 818 -20.01 -28.06 31.85
CA ASN A 818 -19.54 -26.89 32.58
C ASN A 818 -20.65 -26.22 33.40
N LYS A 819 -21.57 -27.01 33.96
CA LYS A 819 -22.61 -26.54 34.91
C LYS A 819 -23.49 -25.42 34.35
N GLY A 820 -23.76 -25.46 33.06
CA GLY A 820 -24.61 -24.51 32.33
C GLY A 820 -23.90 -23.26 31.84
N VAL A 821 -22.60 -23.08 32.13
CA VAL A 821 -21.83 -21.92 31.65
C VAL A 821 -21.31 -22.17 30.24
N VAL A 822 -21.71 -21.31 29.31
CA VAL A 822 -21.33 -21.40 27.90
C VAL A 822 -20.02 -20.65 27.68
N MET A 823 -19.04 -21.30 27.05
CA MET A 823 -17.74 -20.72 26.73
C MET A 823 -17.64 -20.41 25.24
N ASN A 824 -17.04 -19.27 24.88
CA ASN A 824 -16.73 -18.93 23.49
C ASN A 824 -15.45 -19.65 23.07
N PRO A 825 -15.50 -20.60 22.12
CA PRO A 825 -14.36 -21.44 21.80
C PRO A 825 -13.19 -20.66 21.18
N TYR A 826 -11.97 -21.19 21.32
CA TYR A 826 -10.76 -20.57 20.76
C TYR A 826 -9.69 -21.62 20.40
N VAL A 827 -8.91 -21.35 19.34
CA VAL A 827 -7.86 -22.26 18.84
C VAL A 827 -6.44 -21.76 19.10
N VAL A 828 -6.22 -20.48 19.42
CA VAL A 828 -4.91 -19.90 19.75
C VAL A 828 -4.74 -19.84 21.25
N ASP A 829 -3.76 -20.55 21.79
CA ASP A 829 -3.43 -20.50 23.21
C ASP A 829 -2.60 -19.24 23.54
N HIS A 830 -1.46 -19.09 22.86
CA HIS A 830 -0.58 -17.94 23.04
C HIS A 830 0.29 -17.65 21.81
N ILE A 831 0.90 -16.46 21.80
CA ILE A 831 1.80 -15.99 20.75
C ILE A 831 3.22 -15.93 21.30
N LEU A 832 4.18 -16.48 20.55
CA LEU A 832 5.60 -16.44 20.85
C LEU A 832 6.30 -15.43 19.94
N THR A 833 7.11 -14.57 20.53
CA THR A 833 8.07 -13.72 19.81
C THR A 833 9.09 -14.57 19.04
N PRO A 834 9.81 -14.00 18.05
CA PRO A 834 10.92 -14.69 17.39
C PRO A 834 11.99 -15.25 18.35
N GLU A 835 12.15 -14.62 19.52
CA GLU A 835 13.07 -15.04 20.58
C GLU A 835 12.50 -16.17 21.47
N GLY A 836 11.25 -16.57 21.26
CA GLY A 836 10.57 -17.62 22.01
C GLY A 836 9.90 -17.16 23.31
N ALA A 837 9.87 -15.85 23.61
CA ALA A 837 9.14 -15.32 24.75
C ALA A 837 7.64 -15.16 24.43
N THR A 838 6.76 -15.45 25.39
CA THR A 838 5.32 -15.25 25.25
C THR A 838 4.98 -13.76 25.17
N SER A 839 4.41 -13.34 24.05
CA SER A 839 3.94 -11.97 23.81
C SER A 839 2.52 -11.75 24.34
N SER A 840 1.64 -12.74 24.15
CA SER A 840 0.24 -12.67 24.60
C SER A 840 -0.36 -14.05 24.80
N THR A 841 -1.29 -14.18 25.74
CA THR A 841 -2.05 -15.41 26.01
C THR A 841 -3.54 -15.14 25.90
N THR A 842 -4.27 -16.02 25.22
CA THR A 842 -5.72 -15.93 25.07
C THR A 842 -6.40 -16.16 26.41
N LYS A 843 -7.37 -15.32 26.73
CA LYS A 843 -8.19 -15.47 27.94
C LYS A 843 -9.53 -16.13 27.57
N PRO A 844 -9.91 -17.25 28.21
CA PRO A 844 -11.24 -17.83 28.05
C PRO A 844 -12.35 -16.80 28.31
N LYS A 845 -13.40 -16.81 27.49
CA LYS A 845 -14.54 -15.90 27.62
C LYS A 845 -15.84 -16.69 27.70
N SER A 846 -16.67 -16.37 28.67
CA SER A 846 -18.03 -16.91 28.75
C SER A 846 -18.99 -16.10 27.88
N LEU A 847 -19.94 -16.78 27.25
CA LEU A 847 -21.10 -16.18 26.56
C LEU A 847 -22.28 -15.95 27.50
N GLY A 848 -22.16 -16.37 28.76
CA GLY A 848 -23.22 -16.36 29.76
C GLY A 848 -23.51 -17.75 30.30
N GLN A 849 -24.52 -17.82 31.16
CA GLN A 849 -25.03 -19.06 31.72
C GLN A 849 -26.37 -19.40 31.07
N ALA A 850 -26.42 -20.49 30.32
CA ALA A 850 -27.61 -20.91 29.59
C ALA A 850 -28.66 -21.60 30.47
N VAL A 851 -28.21 -22.33 31.48
CA VAL A 851 -29.05 -23.00 32.49
C VAL A 851 -28.38 -22.99 33.85
N SER A 852 -29.17 -23.20 34.90
CA SER A 852 -28.64 -23.40 36.24
C SER A 852 -27.73 -24.64 36.34
N ALA A 853 -26.81 -24.62 37.31
CA ALA A 853 -25.92 -25.75 37.57
C ALA A 853 -26.68 -27.04 37.93
N GLN A 854 -27.82 -26.91 38.61
CA GLN A 854 -28.70 -28.02 38.96
C GLN A 854 -29.33 -28.65 37.70
N THR A 855 -29.87 -27.81 36.80
CA THR A 855 -30.41 -28.29 35.52
C THR A 855 -29.34 -28.99 34.69
N ALA A 856 -28.14 -28.40 34.58
CA ALA A 856 -27.03 -29.01 33.86
C ALA A 856 -26.65 -30.40 34.43
N GLN A 857 -26.67 -30.56 35.76
CA GLN A 857 -26.42 -31.85 36.41
C GLN A 857 -27.50 -32.88 36.07
N GLN A 858 -28.79 -32.50 36.13
CA GLN A 858 -29.91 -33.38 35.79
C GLN A 858 -29.85 -33.84 34.33
N ILE A 859 -29.54 -32.92 33.40
CA ILE A 859 -29.36 -33.25 31.99
C ILE A 859 -28.16 -34.19 31.82
N GLY A 860 -27.05 -33.90 32.49
CA GLY A 860 -25.85 -34.75 32.47
C GLY A 860 -26.15 -36.17 32.93
N GLU A 861 -26.96 -36.35 33.98
CA GLU A 861 -27.41 -37.66 34.46
C GLU A 861 -28.27 -38.37 33.40
N ALA A 862 -29.24 -37.67 32.79
CA ALA A 862 -30.04 -38.25 31.73
C ALA A 862 -29.19 -38.62 30.49
N MET A 863 -28.17 -37.83 30.17
CA MET A 863 -27.20 -38.12 29.10
C MET A 863 -26.27 -39.30 29.44
N LEU A 864 -26.00 -39.56 30.73
CA LEU A 864 -25.26 -40.74 31.17
C LEU A 864 -26.07 -42.01 30.86
N ASP A 865 -27.37 -42.00 31.16
CA ASP A 865 -28.24 -43.16 30.92
C ASP A 865 -28.44 -43.44 29.42
N VAL A 866 -28.44 -42.42 28.57
CA VAL A 866 -28.41 -42.59 27.11
C VAL A 866 -27.23 -43.46 26.67
N VAL A 867 -26.06 -43.29 27.29
CA VAL A 867 -24.85 -44.04 26.93
C VAL A 867 -24.78 -45.39 27.64
N ASN A 868 -25.33 -45.52 28.85
CA ASN A 868 -25.33 -46.80 29.57
C ASN A 868 -26.35 -47.78 29.00
N ASP A 869 -27.59 -47.33 28.79
CA ASP A 869 -28.75 -48.20 28.57
C ASP A 869 -29.56 -47.83 27.31
N GLY A 870 -29.15 -46.78 26.60
CA GLY A 870 -29.95 -46.19 25.51
C GLY A 870 -29.26 -46.18 24.15
N THR A 871 -29.67 -45.20 23.35
CA THR A 871 -29.20 -45.04 21.96
C THR A 871 -27.70 -44.73 21.81
N GLY A 872 -27.02 -44.35 22.89
CA GLY A 872 -25.62 -43.92 22.90
C GLY A 872 -24.60 -44.99 23.29
N MET A 873 -24.99 -46.26 23.47
CA MET A 873 -24.11 -47.33 23.95
C MET A 873 -22.80 -47.49 23.16
N GLY A 874 -22.80 -47.16 21.86
CA GLY A 874 -21.57 -47.17 21.06
C GLY A 874 -20.48 -46.21 21.54
N ALA A 875 -20.83 -45.18 22.32
CA ALA A 875 -19.88 -44.20 22.86
C ALA A 875 -19.24 -44.61 24.20
N GLN A 876 -19.58 -45.77 24.75
CA GLN A 876 -19.00 -46.27 25.99
C GLN A 876 -17.47 -46.42 25.88
N VAL A 877 -16.77 -46.03 26.94
CA VAL A 877 -15.32 -46.17 27.05
C VAL A 877 -15.02 -47.02 28.29
N ALA A 878 -14.26 -48.10 28.12
CA ALA A 878 -13.91 -48.98 29.22
C ALA A 878 -13.20 -48.21 30.34
N GLY A 879 -13.73 -48.30 31.57
CA GLY A 879 -13.16 -47.66 32.75
C GLY A 879 -13.48 -46.17 32.92
N VAL A 880 -14.26 -45.55 32.02
CA VAL A 880 -14.66 -44.14 32.13
C VAL A 880 -16.15 -43.98 31.86
N LYS A 881 -16.85 -43.27 32.75
CA LYS A 881 -18.26 -42.90 32.53
C LYS A 881 -18.35 -41.81 31.47
N VAL A 882 -19.11 -42.06 30.42
CA VAL A 882 -19.35 -41.13 29.32
C VAL A 882 -20.82 -40.73 29.33
N ALA A 883 -21.11 -39.45 29.24
CA ALA A 883 -22.47 -38.95 29.05
C ALA A 883 -22.62 -38.36 27.65
N GLY A 884 -23.74 -38.60 26.99
CA GLY A 884 -23.95 -38.11 25.63
C GLY A 884 -25.37 -38.22 25.11
N LYS A 885 -25.57 -37.71 23.90
CA LYS A 885 -26.82 -37.85 23.15
C LYS A 885 -26.54 -38.05 21.67
N THR A 886 -27.21 -39.05 21.10
CA THR A 886 -27.24 -39.31 19.65
C THR A 886 -28.25 -38.43 18.92
N GLY A 887 -27.98 -38.18 17.65
CA GLY A 887 -28.91 -37.60 16.70
C GLY A 887 -28.90 -38.39 15.39
N THR A 888 -30.07 -38.53 14.79
CA THR A 888 -30.23 -38.95 13.40
C THR A 888 -31.03 -37.86 12.72
N ALA A 889 -30.53 -37.35 11.60
CA ALA A 889 -31.18 -36.26 10.88
C ALA A 889 -31.34 -36.63 9.41
N GLU A 890 -32.58 -36.66 8.94
CA GLU A 890 -32.91 -36.99 7.55
C GLU A 890 -32.49 -35.84 6.62
N VAL A 891 -31.71 -36.18 5.60
CA VAL A 891 -31.26 -35.24 4.55
C VAL A 891 -32.05 -35.47 3.27
N SER A 892 -32.38 -36.73 2.97
CA SER A 892 -33.30 -37.14 1.90
C SER A 892 -34.08 -38.38 2.34
N SER A 893 -35.02 -38.85 1.51
CA SER A 893 -35.84 -40.04 1.80
C SER A 893 -35.02 -41.31 2.08
N ASN A 894 -33.76 -41.37 1.64
CA ASN A 894 -32.89 -42.55 1.73
C ASN A 894 -31.52 -42.26 2.39
N ALA A 895 -31.29 -41.07 2.93
CA ALA A 895 -30.02 -40.68 3.53
C ALA A 895 -30.23 -39.87 4.81
N ALA A 896 -29.51 -40.24 5.87
CA ALA A 896 -29.55 -39.56 7.16
C ALA A 896 -28.14 -39.38 7.74
N ASN A 897 -27.89 -38.22 8.34
CA ASN A 897 -26.66 -37.94 9.06
C ASN A 897 -26.71 -38.57 10.46
N SER A 898 -25.57 -39.09 10.91
CA SER A 898 -25.36 -39.59 12.27
C SER A 898 -24.68 -38.51 13.09
N LEU A 899 -25.26 -38.13 14.22
CA LEU A 899 -24.69 -37.12 15.12
C LEU A 899 -24.52 -37.68 16.52
N PHE A 900 -23.53 -37.16 17.23
CA PHE A 900 -23.35 -37.40 18.66
C PHE A 900 -22.79 -36.14 19.32
N ILE A 901 -23.27 -35.84 20.52
CA ILE A 901 -22.66 -34.87 21.42
C ILE A 901 -22.47 -35.52 22.78
N GLY A 902 -21.39 -35.20 23.50
CA GLY A 902 -21.16 -35.78 24.81
C GLY A 902 -19.94 -35.23 25.51
N PHE A 903 -19.67 -35.74 26.70
CA PHE A 903 -18.52 -35.37 27.50
C PHE A 903 -18.06 -36.53 28.39
N ALA A 904 -16.78 -36.48 28.77
CA ALA A 904 -16.17 -37.44 29.66
C ALA A 904 -14.95 -36.82 30.38
N PRO A 905 -14.57 -37.37 31.56
CA PRO A 905 -15.37 -38.27 32.41
C PRO A 905 -16.64 -37.59 32.93
N TYR A 906 -17.70 -38.36 33.22
CA TYR A 906 -18.95 -37.79 33.75
C TYR A 906 -18.75 -37.02 35.07
N ASP A 907 -18.04 -37.61 36.03
CA ASP A 907 -17.92 -37.08 37.39
C ASP A 907 -17.07 -35.78 37.44
N GLN A 908 -16.06 -35.66 36.56
CA GLN A 908 -15.22 -34.47 36.40
C GLN A 908 -14.90 -34.25 34.92
N PRO A 909 -15.78 -33.59 34.15
CA PRO A 909 -15.61 -33.46 32.70
C PRO A 909 -14.37 -32.65 32.31
N THR A 910 -13.47 -33.27 31.53
CA THR A 910 -12.27 -32.62 30.98
C THR A 910 -12.31 -32.52 29.46
N VAL A 911 -13.24 -33.24 28.81
CA VAL A 911 -13.40 -33.27 27.37
C VAL A 911 -14.89 -33.27 27.02
N ALA A 912 -15.30 -32.35 26.14
CA ALA A 912 -16.58 -32.38 25.44
C ALA A 912 -16.34 -32.66 23.95
N ILE A 913 -17.23 -33.41 23.31
CA ILE A 913 -17.09 -33.84 21.92
C ILE A 913 -18.40 -33.63 21.15
N SER A 914 -18.27 -33.26 19.87
CA SER A 914 -19.32 -33.40 18.89
C SER A 914 -18.80 -34.11 17.64
N VAL A 915 -19.62 -35.01 17.11
CA VAL A 915 -19.36 -35.76 15.88
C VAL A 915 -20.58 -35.63 14.96
N CYS A 916 -20.32 -35.38 13.67
CA CYS A 916 -21.30 -35.48 12.60
C CYS A 916 -20.71 -36.33 11.47
N ILE A 917 -21.41 -37.40 11.09
CA ILE A 917 -21.07 -38.26 9.96
C ILE A 917 -22.20 -38.14 8.94
N GLU A 918 -21.86 -37.68 7.74
CA GLU A 918 -22.78 -37.52 6.62
C GLU A 918 -23.11 -38.89 6.02
N GLY A 919 -24.40 -39.20 5.90
CA GLY A 919 -24.88 -40.43 5.30
C GLY A 919 -25.02 -40.34 3.78
N SER A 920 -24.78 -41.45 3.09
CA SER A 920 -25.10 -41.62 1.67
C SER A 920 -26.37 -42.47 1.49
N GLU A 921 -26.98 -42.41 0.31
CA GLU A 921 -28.17 -43.22 0.03
C GLU A 921 -27.91 -44.72 0.20
N GLY A 922 -28.75 -45.39 0.99
CA GLY A 922 -28.66 -46.83 1.23
C GLY A 922 -27.75 -47.25 2.40
N GLU A 923 -27.11 -46.30 3.10
CA GLU A 923 -26.30 -46.57 4.29
C GLU A 923 -27.11 -46.44 5.59
N ARG A 924 -27.07 -47.46 6.45
CA ARG A 924 -27.65 -47.38 7.80
C ARG A 924 -26.67 -46.68 8.74
N MET A 925 -26.86 -45.38 8.93
CA MET A 925 -25.96 -44.52 9.72
C MET A 925 -26.29 -44.42 11.22
N VAL A 926 -27.30 -45.14 11.70
CA VAL A 926 -27.73 -45.10 13.10
C VAL A 926 -26.60 -45.54 14.04
N GLY A 927 -26.22 -44.70 15.00
CA GLY A 927 -25.22 -45.02 16.04
C GLY A 927 -23.76 -44.91 15.61
N VAL A 928 -23.45 -44.69 14.33
CA VAL A 928 -22.07 -44.58 13.81
C VAL A 928 -21.29 -43.46 14.51
N ALA A 929 -21.89 -42.27 14.65
CA ALA A 929 -21.25 -41.13 15.30
C ALA A 929 -20.93 -41.39 16.78
N ALA A 930 -21.75 -42.18 17.50
CA ALA A 930 -21.49 -42.55 18.89
C ALA A 930 -20.26 -43.45 19.00
N GLY A 931 -20.14 -44.46 18.11
CA GLY A 931 -18.95 -45.32 18.04
C GLY A 931 -17.66 -44.57 17.71
N VAL A 932 -17.74 -43.61 16.79
CA VAL A 932 -16.63 -42.69 16.48
C VAL A 932 -16.27 -41.84 17.70
N ALA A 933 -17.26 -41.26 18.38
CA ALA A 933 -17.04 -40.45 19.56
C ALA A 933 -16.37 -41.23 20.70
N GLY A 934 -16.79 -42.46 20.97
CA GLY A 934 -16.18 -43.32 21.99
C GLY A 934 -14.68 -43.56 21.75
N LYS A 935 -14.29 -43.85 20.49
CA LYS A 935 -12.88 -44.04 20.10
C LYS A 935 -12.03 -42.77 20.30
N VAL A 936 -12.57 -41.62 19.92
CA VAL A 936 -11.89 -40.33 20.06
C VAL A 936 -11.77 -39.95 21.53
N LEU A 937 -12.85 -40.06 22.32
CA LEU A 937 -12.85 -39.79 23.76
C LEU A 937 -11.84 -40.67 24.50
N ALA A 938 -11.81 -41.98 24.23
CA ALA A 938 -10.83 -42.88 24.83
C ALA A 938 -9.38 -42.41 24.57
N THR A 939 -9.11 -41.94 23.35
CA THR A 939 -7.77 -41.46 22.99
C THR A 939 -7.46 -40.12 23.65
N CYS A 940 -8.38 -39.15 23.62
CA CYS A 940 -8.21 -37.85 24.25
C CYS A 940 -7.95 -37.96 25.75
N LEU A 941 -8.71 -38.81 26.45
CA LEU A 941 -8.55 -39.04 27.89
C LEU A 941 -7.21 -39.70 28.21
N ARG A 942 -6.77 -40.66 27.38
CA ARG A 942 -5.44 -41.28 27.52
C ARG A 942 -4.33 -40.25 27.30
N VAL A 943 -4.45 -39.37 26.32
CA VAL A 943 -3.48 -38.29 26.06
C VAL A 943 -3.40 -37.32 27.24
N GLN A 944 -4.56 -36.94 27.83
CA GLN A 944 -4.58 -36.12 29.05
C GLN A 944 -3.89 -36.82 30.23
N ALA A 945 -4.14 -38.12 30.42
CA ALA A 945 -3.54 -38.90 31.51
C ALA A 945 -2.00 -39.04 31.41
N MET A 946 -1.43 -38.97 30.20
CA MET A 946 0.02 -39.04 29.97
C MET A 946 0.76 -37.71 30.23
N GLY A 947 0.08 -36.67 30.74
CA GLY A 947 0.68 -35.35 30.98
C GLY A 947 0.87 -34.52 29.71
N ALA A 948 0.27 -34.93 28.60
CA ALA A 948 0.20 -34.15 27.35
C ALA A 948 -1.12 -33.36 27.23
N GLY A 949 -1.90 -33.27 28.31
CA GLY A 949 -3.10 -32.43 28.40
C GLY A 949 -2.75 -31.06 28.98
N VAL A 950 -3.13 -30.02 28.22
CA VAL A 950 -3.13 -28.57 28.49
C VAL A 950 -2.77 -28.14 29.91
#